data_AF-A0A412HZR9-F1
#
_entry.id   AF-A0A412HZR9-F1
#
_cell.length_a   1.000
_cell.length_b   1.000
_cell.length_c   1.000
_cell.angle_alpha   90.00
_cell.angle_beta   90.00
_cell.angle_gamma   90.00
#
_symmetry.space_group_name_H-M   'P 1'
#
loop_
_entity.id
_entity.type
_entity.pdbx_description
1 polymer ?
#
loop_
_entity_poly.entity_id
_entity_poly.type
_entity_poly.pdbx_seq_one_letter_code
_entity_poly.pdbx_strand_id
1 'polypeptide(L)'
;MIEKILAYILACCNNNEFDQTTVALISENLKISRSQISVVLNKLVKENKLVRIESKPFCFISVDYLKEKGIPYKDNVYTSINELMSNQEKKDFEKLVGMNHSLAQTVKQCKATISYPPNGLPMLLYGPTGTGKSLIAKLTYEWARNQGVIAKDGQFIQVNCSEYANNPELLTANLFGHVKGAFTGAEKDNEGLIALADNGVLFLDEVHELKAECQEKLFLFMDQGIYHRVGDNEKWYKSNVRIVFATTENPDKVLLKTLMRRIPMIITIPSLEQRGTQERIELLHDIFSQEEKRLNCQIKMSSKVYNALLQSKMPGNIGQLKSSVQSCCINSLFDKVNDDLVIHLDSLPQDLLQQVYANQKTVLDDDEYIYVDDLQGYYNGQKEILQLNESVLACYRQYKEEHMNLSDFMAKEKNYVQKYFDNLIFRKKESSQVDYYNRGVQHIFNLIESRYGLKITNNETLSIASYLDEIHHEYHDLRSWFIKHEEECDDLYQLLQEEFFRATNVSLEICTYLKSYLEIDMYSIIICTFIFYVYNVQKDSRLSQKAAVVLSHGFSTASSIADAANRFLGQYIFDALDMPLYIDTATMIEKLNRYLDRIGKVKELYLLVDMGSLEDIYKGLHIENANIGIINNVSTPIALEIGNGIRNNMEMDALLQKTIDAFHVNFAYHIEKNQLKQPVILCSCASGLGTAKKLKSMLEQSFPDGINLDVKTLNYSELIELGNKNNVFEEYDVLCVLGTLDPNMEDIPFVGLEDLIIEDTFNDFNQYFKDYMDEEQLSVFDKNILHNFSLSNIMNALTILNPTKLLEQVANAIDVLQKYVGVRFSNRTCFGLYVHICCLIERLVVSRNAEYDPSLDFLNEHKDFVDYVKKAFKQVEDFYGVDIPTEEMIHIYNYVKNN
;
A
#
# COMPACT_ATOMS: atom_id res chain seq x y z
N MET A 1 -14.96 45.75 -13.54
CA MET A 1 -14.20 44.48 -13.71
C MET A 1 -13.22 44.28 -12.55
N ILE A 2 -12.28 45.21 -12.34
CA ILE A 2 -11.30 45.16 -11.24
C ILE A 2 -11.98 45.00 -9.86
N GLU A 3 -12.99 45.81 -9.56
CA GLU A 3 -13.73 45.74 -8.30
C GLU A 3 -14.43 44.40 -8.07
N LYS A 4 -14.97 43.77 -9.12
CA LYS A 4 -15.60 42.44 -9.03
C LYS A 4 -14.58 41.35 -8.70
N ILE A 5 -13.38 41.44 -9.27
CA ILE A 5 -12.28 40.49 -9.00
C ILE A 5 -11.77 40.66 -7.56
N LEU A 6 -11.55 41.90 -7.11
CA LEU A 6 -11.13 42.19 -5.73
C LEU A 6 -12.18 41.73 -4.71
N ALA A 7 -13.47 41.99 -4.96
CA ALA A 7 -14.56 41.56 -4.08
C ALA A 7 -14.66 40.04 -4.00
N TYR A 8 -14.48 39.34 -5.13
CA TYR A 8 -14.48 37.87 -5.17
C TYR A 8 -13.29 37.29 -4.39
N ILE A 9 -12.07 37.78 -4.62
CA ILE A 9 -10.88 37.33 -3.89
C ILE A 9 -11.01 37.61 -2.39
N LEU A 10 -11.51 38.78 -2.01
CA LEU A 10 -11.73 39.14 -0.61
C LEU A 10 -12.74 38.20 0.06
N ALA A 11 -13.83 37.85 -0.64
CA ALA A 11 -14.81 36.89 -0.14
C ALA A 11 -14.21 35.48 0.05
N CYS A 12 -13.44 34.98 -0.92
CA CYS A 12 -12.74 33.70 -0.79
C CYS A 12 -11.71 33.71 0.36
N CYS A 13 -10.95 34.80 0.52
CA CYS A 13 -9.99 34.94 1.63
C CYS A 13 -10.72 34.93 2.99
N ASN A 14 -11.85 35.62 3.12
CA ASN A 14 -12.65 35.65 4.34
C ASN A 14 -13.21 34.28 4.73
N ASN A 15 -13.49 33.41 3.75
CA ASN A 15 -13.95 32.05 3.96
C ASN A 15 -12.81 31.02 4.10
N ASN A 16 -11.54 31.46 4.11
CA ASN A 16 -10.34 30.61 4.09
C ASN A 16 -10.24 29.69 2.85
N GLU A 17 -10.87 30.04 1.74
CA GLU A 17 -10.87 29.29 0.49
C GLU A 17 -9.78 29.83 -0.45
N PHE A 18 -8.52 29.79 -0.03
CA PHE A 18 -7.42 30.39 -0.80
C PHE A 18 -7.19 29.73 -2.16
N ASP A 19 -7.48 28.43 -2.28
CA ASP A 19 -7.33 27.66 -3.53
C ASP A 19 -8.33 28.09 -4.61
N GLN A 20 -9.44 28.75 -4.23
CA GLN A 20 -10.43 29.31 -5.15
C GLN A 20 -9.93 30.60 -5.85
N THR A 21 -8.80 31.16 -5.43
CA THR A 21 -8.28 32.43 -5.93
C THR A 21 -7.38 32.30 -7.17
N THR A 22 -7.37 31.13 -7.83
CA THR A 22 -6.56 30.90 -9.03
C THR A 22 -7.18 31.55 -10.28
N VAL A 23 -6.35 31.85 -11.29
CA VAL A 23 -6.82 32.44 -12.56
C VAL A 23 -7.92 31.59 -13.22
N ALA A 24 -7.83 30.26 -13.13
CA ALA A 24 -8.79 29.35 -13.74
C ALA A 24 -10.16 29.44 -13.06
N LEU A 25 -10.19 29.40 -11.72
CA LEU A 25 -11.42 29.42 -10.93
C LEU A 25 -12.08 30.80 -10.91
N ILE A 26 -11.29 31.88 -10.87
CA ILE A 26 -11.82 33.24 -11.02
C ILE A 26 -12.47 33.42 -12.40
N SER A 27 -11.88 32.82 -13.45
CA SER A 27 -12.39 32.88 -14.81
C SER A 27 -13.73 32.18 -14.98
N GLU A 28 -13.85 31.00 -14.38
CA GLU A 28 -15.08 30.20 -14.40
C GLU A 28 -16.21 30.89 -13.62
N ASN A 29 -15.93 31.35 -12.40
CA ASN A 29 -16.93 31.95 -11.52
C ASN A 29 -17.41 33.33 -12.00
N LEU A 30 -16.50 34.16 -12.53
CA LEU A 30 -16.86 35.50 -13.00
C LEU A 30 -17.28 35.55 -14.47
N LYS A 31 -17.16 34.43 -15.21
CA LYS A 31 -17.42 34.33 -16.67
C LYS A 31 -16.61 35.36 -17.48
N ILE A 32 -15.34 35.53 -17.12
CA ILE A 32 -14.40 36.45 -17.78
C ILE A 32 -13.25 35.63 -18.36
N SER A 33 -12.69 36.03 -19.51
CA SER A 33 -11.55 35.31 -20.11
C SER A 33 -10.31 35.25 -19.21
N ARG A 34 -9.62 34.10 -19.19
CA ARG A 34 -8.38 33.87 -18.41
C ARG A 34 -7.28 34.89 -18.72
N SER A 35 -7.14 35.29 -19.98
CA SER A 35 -6.14 36.28 -20.41
C SER A 35 -6.39 37.66 -19.79
N GLN A 36 -7.65 38.11 -19.77
CA GLN A 36 -8.01 39.39 -19.17
C GLN A 36 -7.86 39.37 -17.63
N ILE A 37 -8.20 38.25 -16.98
CA ILE A 37 -8.00 38.10 -15.53
C ILE A 37 -6.51 38.13 -15.18
N SER A 38 -5.67 37.39 -15.90
CA SER A 38 -4.22 37.37 -15.66
C SER A 38 -3.60 38.77 -15.78
N VAL A 39 -4.00 39.56 -16.78
CA VAL A 39 -3.53 40.95 -16.94
C VAL A 39 -3.96 41.82 -15.76
N VAL A 40 -5.22 41.68 -15.30
CA VAL A 40 -5.74 42.46 -14.16
C VAL A 40 -5.08 42.06 -12.84
N LEU A 41 -4.89 40.76 -12.57
CA LEU A 41 -4.26 40.28 -11.34
C LEU A 41 -2.79 40.71 -11.26
N ASN A 42 -2.04 40.58 -12.35
CA ASN A 42 -0.65 41.06 -12.39
C ASN A 42 -0.56 42.57 -12.18
N LYS A 43 -1.53 43.34 -12.69
CA LYS A 43 -1.63 44.78 -12.43
C LYS A 43 -1.91 45.07 -10.94
N LEU A 44 -2.83 44.33 -10.32
CA LEU A 44 -3.19 44.48 -8.90
C LEU A 44 -2.07 44.09 -7.94
N VAL A 45 -1.25 43.09 -8.29
CA VAL A 45 -0.03 42.73 -7.55
C VAL A 45 1.03 43.83 -7.64
N LYS A 46 1.17 44.49 -8.81
CA LYS A 46 2.05 45.66 -8.97
C LYS A 46 1.55 46.90 -8.22
N GLU A 47 0.23 47.02 -8.00
CA GLU A 47 -0.39 48.12 -7.24
C GLU A 47 -0.46 47.87 -5.72
N ASN A 48 0.17 46.81 -5.19
CA ASN A 48 0.13 46.40 -3.77
C ASN A 48 -1.29 46.20 -3.23
N LYS A 49 -2.23 45.75 -4.07
CA LYS A 49 -3.61 45.41 -3.66
C LYS A 49 -3.80 43.91 -3.46
N LEU A 50 -2.97 43.09 -4.11
CA LEU A 50 -2.95 41.64 -3.98
C LEU A 50 -1.53 41.15 -3.72
N VAL A 51 -1.43 40.07 -2.97
CA VAL A 51 -0.22 39.28 -2.80
C VAL A 51 -0.33 38.02 -3.65
N ARG A 52 0.70 37.68 -4.42
CA ARG A 52 0.74 36.47 -5.26
C ARG A 52 1.47 35.35 -4.52
N ILE A 53 0.89 34.16 -4.50
CA ILE A 53 1.55 32.94 -4.03
C ILE A 53 2.05 32.15 -5.24
N GLU A 54 3.33 31.80 -5.26
CA GLU A 54 3.99 31.03 -6.33
C GLU A 54 3.72 29.52 -6.25
N SER A 55 2.57 29.13 -5.69
CA SER A 55 2.04 27.77 -5.80
C SER A 55 1.74 27.45 -7.27
N LYS A 56 1.76 26.17 -7.65
CA LYS A 56 1.24 25.71 -8.95
C LYS A 56 -0.09 25.00 -8.71
N PRO A 57 -1.25 25.58 -9.08
CA PRO A 57 -1.45 26.88 -9.75
C PRO A 57 -1.28 28.11 -8.83
N PHE A 58 -0.99 29.28 -9.42
CA PHE A 58 -0.78 30.53 -8.67
C PHE A 58 -2.07 31.00 -7.98
N CYS A 59 -1.97 31.34 -6.71
CA CYS A 59 -3.06 31.89 -5.89
C CYS A 59 -2.83 33.37 -5.57
N PHE A 60 -3.90 34.11 -5.27
CA PHE A 60 -3.83 35.55 -5.02
C PHE A 60 -4.62 35.91 -3.75
N ILE A 61 -3.99 36.63 -2.83
CA ILE A 61 -4.56 36.99 -1.53
C ILE A 61 -4.78 38.50 -1.46
N SER A 62 -5.92 38.92 -0.91
CA SER A 62 -6.24 40.34 -0.74
C SER A 62 -5.39 41.00 0.35
N VAL A 63 -4.80 42.15 0.05
CA VAL A 63 -4.08 42.96 1.05
C VAL A 63 -5.02 43.51 2.13
N ASP A 64 -6.28 43.78 1.78
CA ASP A 64 -7.28 44.26 2.74
C ASP A 64 -7.62 43.18 3.77
N TYR A 65 -7.68 41.91 3.35
CA TYR A 65 -7.80 40.76 4.25
C TYR A 65 -6.62 40.66 5.21
N LEU A 66 -5.39 40.78 4.70
CA LEU A 66 -4.18 40.72 5.51
C LEU A 66 -4.15 41.84 6.57
N LYS A 67 -4.57 43.05 6.21
CA LYS A 67 -4.70 44.19 7.15
C LYS A 67 -5.78 43.93 8.21
N GLU A 68 -6.94 43.41 7.83
CA GLU A 68 -8.04 43.12 8.76
C GLU A 68 -7.64 42.03 9.77
N LYS A 69 -6.88 41.03 9.34
CA LYS A 69 -6.37 39.93 10.19
C LYS A 69 -5.08 40.27 10.93
N GLY A 70 -4.47 41.44 10.70
CA GLY A 70 -3.21 41.83 11.32
C GLY A 70 -2.01 40.98 10.90
N ILE A 71 -2.05 40.40 9.69
CA ILE A 71 -0.97 39.58 9.14
C ILE A 71 0.06 40.51 8.48
N PRO A 72 1.31 40.57 8.98
CA PRO A 72 2.34 41.41 8.38
C PRO A 72 2.79 40.82 7.03
N TYR A 73 2.84 41.67 6.01
CA TYR A 73 3.37 41.37 4.68
C TYR A 73 4.42 42.43 4.33
N LYS A 74 5.57 41.98 3.80
CA LYS A 74 6.69 42.83 3.36
C LYS A 74 6.81 42.86 1.84
N ASP A 75 6.52 41.74 1.19
CA ASP A 75 6.64 41.54 -0.25
C ASP A 75 5.27 41.31 -0.87
N ASN A 76 5.19 41.38 -2.20
CA ASN A 76 3.96 41.13 -2.95
C ASN A 76 3.91 39.71 -3.55
N VAL A 77 4.99 38.94 -3.37
CA VAL A 77 5.15 37.60 -3.91
C VAL A 77 5.74 36.71 -2.82
N TYR A 78 5.10 35.57 -2.56
CA TYR A 78 5.55 34.57 -1.58
C TYR A 78 5.52 33.18 -2.21
N THR A 79 6.34 32.25 -1.74
CA THR A 79 6.42 30.89 -2.30
C THR A 79 5.23 30.02 -1.87
N SER A 80 4.71 30.23 -0.66
CA SER A 80 3.58 29.48 -0.12
C SER A 80 2.67 30.33 0.78
N ILE A 81 1.42 29.89 0.95
CA ILE A 81 0.50 30.49 1.92
C ILE A 81 1.07 30.36 3.34
N ASN A 82 1.73 29.23 3.65
CA ASN A 82 2.36 29.02 4.94
C ASN A 82 3.47 30.03 5.21
N GLU A 83 4.28 30.40 4.22
CA GLU A 83 5.30 31.45 4.35
C GLU A 83 4.66 32.81 4.72
N LEU A 84 3.60 33.20 3.99
CA LEU A 84 2.84 34.43 4.29
C LEU A 84 2.22 34.39 5.70
N MET A 85 1.72 33.23 6.13
CA MET A 85 1.09 33.04 7.44
C MET A 85 2.12 32.88 8.59
N SER A 86 3.34 32.43 8.28
CA SER A 86 4.43 32.17 9.24
C SER A 86 5.10 33.43 9.77
N ASN A 87 4.87 34.59 9.15
CA ASN A 87 5.29 35.89 9.67
C ASN A 87 4.47 36.36 10.90
N GLN A 88 3.69 35.48 11.53
CA GLN A 88 3.20 35.72 12.89
C GLN A 88 4.39 35.69 13.85
N GLU A 89 4.60 36.75 14.62
CA GLU A 89 5.56 36.71 15.73
C GLU A 89 5.16 35.57 16.68
N LYS A 90 6.01 34.54 16.79
CA LYS A 90 5.87 33.42 17.73
C LYS A 90 5.57 33.96 19.14
N LYS A 91 4.43 33.59 19.74
CA LYS A 91 4.00 34.03 21.07
C LYS A 91 4.34 33.00 22.15
N ASP A 92 4.71 33.47 23.34
CA ASP A 92 4.94 32.64 24.52
C ASP A 92 5.86 31.43 24.22
N PHE A 93 5.37 30.21 24.48
CA PHE A 93 6.08 28.97 24.21
C PHE A 93 6.27 28.64 22.73
N GLU A 94 5.59 29.30 21.79
CA GLU A 94 5.84 29.10 20.36
C GLU A 94 7.27 29.50 19.96
N LYS A 95 7.92 30.35 20.77
CA LYS A 95 9.34 30.70 20.64
C LYS A 95 10.29 29.56 21.03
N LEU A 96 9.78 28.49 21.64
CA LEU A 96 10.58 27.39 22.17
C LEU A 96 10.65 26.24 21.15
N VAL A 97 11.84 26.04 20.57
CA VAL A 97 12.13 24.87 19.74
C VAL A 97 11.90 23.59 20.56
N GLY A 98 11.09 22.68 20.01
CA GLY A 98 10.67 21.44 20.68
C GLY A 98 9.38 21.54 21.50
N MET A 99 8.66 22.69 21.49
CA MET A 99 7.40 22.87 22.23
C MET A 99 6.36 21.77 22.00
N ASN A 100 6.26 21.23 20.77
CA ASN A 100 5.30 20.16 20.42
C ASN A 100 5.97 18.77 20.32
N HIS A 101 7.25 18.67 20.68
CA HIS A 101 8.06 17.46 20.57
C HIS A 101 8.63 17.11 21.95
N SER A 102 9.97 17.08 22.12
CA SER A 102 10.63 16.67 23.36
C SER A 102 10.23 17.50 24.59
N LEU A 103 9.77 18.75 24.39
CA LEU A 103 9.37 19.66 25.46
C LEU A 103 7.84 19.78 25.63
N ALA A 104 7.03 19.00 24.91
CA ALA A 104 5.57 19.10 25.00
C ALA A 104 5.04 18.89 26.42
N GLN A 105 5.55 17.87 27.11
CA GLN A 105 5.17 17.59 28.49
C GLN A 105 5.69 18.67 29.45
N THR A 106 6.92 19.16 29.25
CA THR A 106 7.50 20.29 30.00
C THR A 106 6.61 21.53 29.90
N VAL A 107 6.19 21.90 28.69
CA VAL A 107 5.33 23.06 28.45
C VAL A 107 3.97 22.87 29.11
N LYS A 108 3.36 21.69 29.00
CA LYS A 108 2.09 21.36 29.67
C LYS A 108 2.20 21.49 31.19
N GLN A 109 3.27 20.96 31.78
CA GLN A 109 3.52 21.03 33.22
C GLN A 109 3.77 22.47 33.69
N CYS A 110 4.56 23.25 32.96
CA CYS A 110 4.79 24.67 33.25
C CYS A 110 3.47 25.45 33.28
N LYS A 111 2.65 25.29 32.22
CA LYS A 111 1.33 25.95 32.11
C LYS A 111 0.40 25.57 33.27
N ALA A 112 0.26 24.27 33.54
CA ALA A 112 -0.62 23.77 34.62
C ALA A 112 -0.16 24.22 36.01
N THR A 113 1.15 24.21 36.25
CA THR A 113 1.72 24.53 37.56
C THR A 113 1.57 26.02 37.89
N ILE A 114 1.88 26.90 36.94
CA ILE A 114 1.80 28.35 37.18
C ILE A 114 0.35 28.85 37.27
N SER A 115 -0.59 28.17 36.61
CA SER A 115 -2.02 28.48 36.64
C SER A 115 -2.80 27.84 37.79
N TYR A 116 -2.16 26.98 38.60
CA TYR A 116 -2.85 26.22 39.63
C TYR A 116 -3.52 27.15 40.66
N PRO A 117 -4.84 27.08 40.90
CA PRO A 117 -5.52 28.01 41.80
C PRO A 117 -5.15 27.78 43.29
N PRO A 118 -5.18 28.83 44.15
CA PRO A 118 -5.42 30.24 43.80
C PRO A 118 -4.16 31.01 43.36
N ASN A 119 -2.95 30.60 43.74
CA ASN A 119 -1.72 31.40 43.62
C ASN A 119 -0.57 30.71 42.85
N GLY A 120 -0.85 29.70 42.04
CA GLY A 120 0.14 28.81 41.44
C GLY A 120 0.74 27.82 42.45
N LEU A 121 1.51 26.85 41.95
CA LEU A 121 2.36 26.01 42.78
C LEU A 121 3.84 26.28 42.47
N PRO A 122 4.75 26.14 43.44
CA PRO A 122 6.18 26.17 43.16
C PRO A 122 6.59 25.03 42.21
N MET A 123 7.42 25.34 41.23
CA MET A 123 8.01 24.34 40.34
C MET A 123 9.52 24.40 40.32
N LEU A 124 10.16 23.25 40.06
CA LEU A 124 11.60 23.12 39.89
C LEU A 124 11.91 22.59 38.49
N LEU A 125 12.65 23.38 37.71
CA LEU A 125 13.21 23.00 36.42
C LEU A 125 14.55 22.28 36.66
N TYR A 126 14.56 20.97 36.44
CA TYR A 126 15.75 20.14 36.63
C TYR A 126 16.33 19.73 35.28
N GLY A 127 17.63 19.91 35.09
CA GLY A 127 18.32 19.37 33.92
C GLY A 127 19.71 19.95 33.72
N PRO A 128 20.51 19.38 32.81
CA PRO A 128 21.90 19.77 32.60
C PRO A 128 22.11 21.27 32.30
N THR A 129 23.34 21.75 32.47
CA THR A 129 23.71 23.13 32.15
C THR A 129 23.49 23.43 30.68
N GLY A 130 22.95 24.60 30.36
CA GLY A 130 22.78 25.04 28.97
C GLY A 130 21.62 24.39 28.20
N THR A 131 20.64 23.76 28.87
CA THR A 131 19.43 23.20 28.22
C THR A 131 18.28 24.19 28.01
N GLY A 132 18.41 25.43 28.48
CA GLY A 132 17.40 26.49 28.29
C GLY A 132 16.43 26.71 29.46
N LYS A 133 16.78 26.31 30.69
CA LYS A 133 15.94 26.48 31.90
C LYS A 133 15.45 27.92 32.10
N SER A 134 16.34 28.91 31.98
CA SER A 134 15.99 30.32 32.16
C SER A 134 15.06 30.84 31.06
N LEU A 135 15.21 30.36 29.82
CA LEU A 135 14.28 30.66 28.72
C LEU A 135 12.90 30.08 29.03
N ILE A 136 12.82 28.81 29.44
CA ILE A 136 11.56 28.16 29.79
C ILE A 136 10.84 28.90 30.93
N ALA A 137 11.57 29.32 31.97
CA ALA A 137 11.00 30.12 33.06
C ALA A 137 10.42 31.46 32.57
N LYS A 138 11.17 32.16 31.71
CA LYS A 138 10.70 33.41 31.09
C LYS A 138 9.44 33.21 30.24
N LEU A 139 9.42 32.18 29.38
CA LEU A 139 8.25 31.87 28.55
C LEU A 139 7.04 31.44 29.38
N THR A 140 7.28 30.80 30.53
CA THR A 140 6.23 30.47 31.49
C THR A 140 5.59 31.72 32.08
N TYR A 141 6.39 32.74 32.43
CA TYR A 141 5.89 34.05 32.84
C TYR A 141 5.17 34.79 31.71
N GLU A 142 5.74 34.83 30.50
CA GLU A 142 5.12 35.48 29.34
C GLU A 142 3.71 34.90 29.08
N TRP A 143 3.61 33.57 29.06
CA TRP A 143 2.34 32.87 28.92
C TRP A 143 1.36 33.21 30.04
N ALA A 144 1.79 33.14 31.30
CA ALA A 144 0.92 33.39 32.44
C ALA A 144 0.40 34.83 32.49
N ARG A 145 1.24 35.80 32.10
CA ARG A 145 0.84 37.21 31.93
C ARG A 145 -0.17 37.38 30.79
N ASN A 146 0.07 36.74 29.64
CA ASN A 146 -0.80 36.85 28.48
C ASN A 146 -2.17 36.17 28.67
N GLN A 147 -2.22 35.11 29.48
CA GLN A 147 -3.47 34.44 29.87
C GLN A 147 -4.21 35.11 31.04
N GLY A 148 -3.67 36.20 31.61
CA GLY A 148 -4.26 36.89 32.75
C GLY A 148 -4.21 36.11 34.06
N VAL A 149 -3.35 35.08 34.15
CA VAL A 149 -3.08 34.31 35.39
C VAL A 149 -2.31 35.18 36.39
N ILE A 150 -1.47 36.09 35.88
CA ILE A 150 -0.63 37.02 36.64
C ILE A 150 -1.10 38.44 36.37
N ALA A 151 -1.01 39.31 37.37
CA ALA A 151 -1.39 40.70 37.25
C ALA A 151 -0.56 41.42 36.17
N LYS A 152 -1.13 42.43 35.52
CA LYS A 152 -0.47 43.14 34.41
C LYS A 152 0.81 43.87 34.83
N ASP A 153 0.87 44.26 36.11
CA ASP A 153 1.99 44.90 36.80
C ASP A 153 2.94 43.90 37.48
N GLY A 154 2.58 42.61 37.53
CA GLY A 154 3.43 41.56 38.09
C GLY A 154 4.73 41.40 37.30
N GLN A 155 5.87 41.50 37.98
CA GLN A 155 7.19 41.45 37.35
C GLN A 155 7.77 40.03 37.29
N PHE A 156 8.65 39.79 36.32
CA PHE A 156 9.51 38.61 36.29
C PHE A 156 10.87 38.99 36.87
N ILE A 157 11.16 38.51 38.08
CA ILE A 157 12.43 38.75 38.76
C ILE A 157 13.28 37.49 38.64
N GLN A 158 14.42 37.59 37.98
CA GLN A 158 15.39 36.50 37.83
C GLN A 158 16.61 36.75 38.72
N VAL A 159 17.05 35.70 39.40
CA VAL A 159 18.25 35.70 40.24
C VAL A 159 19.03 34.43 39.95
N ASN A 160 20.32 34.57 39.63
CA ASN A 160 21.22 33.43 39.59
C ASN A 160 21.93 33.31 40.95
N CYS A 161 21.68 32.23 41.67
CA CYS A 161 22.24 32.04 43.01
C CYS A 161 23.77 31.87 42.98
N SER A 162 24.33 31.40 41.86
CA SER A 162 25.77 31.21 41.69
C SER A 162 26.56 32.52 41.71
N GLU A 163 25.93 33.66 41.35
CA GLU A 163 26.57 34.99 41.41
C GLU A 163 26.97 35.37 42.85
N TYR A 164 26.33 34.77 43.84
CA TYR A 164 26.52 35.06 45.26
C TYR A 164 27.16 33.89 46.02
N ALA A 165 27.67 32.86 45.34
CA ALA A 165 28.26 31.68 45.98
C ALA A 165 29.36 32.02 47.00
N ASN A 166 30.16 33.06 46.70
CA ASN A 166 31.23 33.54 47.58
C ASN A 166 30.74 34.44 48.73
N ASN A 167 29.52 34.98 48.65
CA ASN A 167 28.90 35.81 49.69
C ASN A 167 27.41 35.49 49.88
N PRO A 168 27.05 34.31 50.42
CA PRO A 168 25.65 33.86 50.50
C PRO A 168 24.76 34.72 51.41
N GLU A 169 25.36 35.45 52.34
CA GLU A 169 24.67 36.43 53.18
C GLU A 169 24.09 37.59 52.36
N LEU A 170 24.80 38.02 51.30
CA LEU A 170 24.31 39.04 50.36
C LEU A 170 23.13 38.52 49.55
N LEU A 171 23.13 37.25 49.14
CA LEU A 171 21.97 36.66 48.46
C LEU A 171 20.75 36.67 49.37
N THR A 172 20.93 36.28 50.63
CA THR A 172 19.83 36.29 51.62
C THR A 172 19.32 37.72 51.85
N ALA A 173 20.22 38.69 52.00
CA ALA A 173 19.86 40.10 52.18
C ALA A 173 19.23 40.74 50.93
N ASN A 174 19.59 40.29 49.72
CA ASN A 174 18.96 40.74 48.49
C ASN A 174 17.61 40.07 48.26
N LEU A 175 17.47 38.77 48.56
CA LEU A 175 16.25 38.01 48.36
C LEU A 175 15.12 38.48 49.27
N PHE A 176 15.42 38.59 50.57
CA PHE A 176 14.45 38.97 51.61
C PHE A 176 14.47 40.46 51.96
N GLY A 177 15.44 41.23 51.45
CA GLY A 177 15.64 42.62 51.83
C GLY A 177 16.42 42.78 53.14
N HIS A 178 16.83 44.01 53.42
CA HIS A 178 17.54 44.36 54.66
C HIS A 178 17.19 45.77 55.10
N VAL A 179 17.30 46.03 56.41
CA VAL A 179 17.22 47.38 56.96
C VAL A 179 18.61 48.00 57.05
N LYS A 180 18.68 49.33 57.05
CA LYS A 180 19.92 50.07 57.24
C LYS A 180 20.64 49.61 58.52
N GLY A 181 21.92 49.27 58.38
CA GLY A 181 22.75 48.79 59.48
C GLY A 181 22.63 47.29 59.79
N ALA A 182 21.90 46.51 58.98
CA ALA A 182 21.78 45.06 59.17
C ALA A 182 23.12 44.30 59.04
N PHE A 183 24.06 44.80 58.23
CA PHE A 183 25.42 44.28 58.07
C PHE A 183 26.38 45.42 57.63
N THR A 184 27.69 45.18 57.69
CA THR A 184 28.71 46.12 57.19
C THR A 184 28.54 46.37 55.69
N GLY A 185 28.10 47.58 55.32
CA GLY A 185 27.78 47.97 53.93
C GLY A 185 26.28 48.25 53.67
N ALA A 186 25.38 47.94 54.61
CA ALA A 186 23.95 48.24 54.52
C ALA A 186 23.65 49.72 54.82
N GLU A 187 24.03 50.63 53.90
CA GLU A 187 23.87 52.08 54.10
C GLU A 187 22.42 52.59 53.98
N LYS A 188 21.55 51.82 53.31
CA LYS A 188 20.13 52.12 53.06
C LYS A 188 19.28 50.87 53.22
N ASP A 189 17.98 51.07 53.40
CA ASP A 189 17.00 49.98 53.39
C ASP A 189 16.86 49.42 51.96
N ASN A 190 16.70 48.10 51.86
CA ASN A 190 16.38 47.39 50.63
C ASN A 190 15.14 46.51 50.86
N GLU A 191 14.16 46.63 49.98
CA GLU A 191 12.90 45.91 50.11
C GLU A 191 13.00 44.41 49.83
N GLY A 192 13.99 44.00 49.04
CA GLY A 192 14.22 42.62 48.66
C GLY A 192 13.54 42.20 47.35
N LEU A 193 14.08 41.15 46.73
CA LEU A 193 13.63 40.63 45.43
C LEU A 193 12.26 39.96 45.52
N ILE A 194 11.90 39.39 46.68
CA ILE A 194 10.55 38.86 46.93
C ILE A 194 9.52 39.99 46.87
N ALA A 195 9.81 41.15 47.48
CA ALA A 195 8.91 42.31 47.41
C ALA A 195 8.74 42.84 45.98
N LEU A 196 9.82 42.88 45.21
CA LEU A 196 9.79 43.33 43.81
C LEU A 196 9.03 42.36 42.90
N ALA A 197 8.99 41.06 43.25
CA ALA A 197 8.27 40.03 42.53
C ALA A 197 6.79 39.88 42.96
N ASP A 198 6.29 40.79 43.81
CA ASP A 198 4.91 40.70 44.32
C ASP A 198 3.88 40.66 43.18
N ASN A 199 2.94 39.73 43.27
CA ASN A 199 1.96 39.40 42.23
C ASN A 199 2.56 39.00 40.87
N GLY A 200 3.85 38.67 40.83
CA GLY A 200 4.61 38.28 39.66
C GLY A 200 5.23 36.88 39.79
N VAL A 201 6.42 36.70 39.21
CA VAL A 201 7.20 35.46 39.24
C VAL A 201 8.61 35.75 39.72
N LEU A 202 9.09 34.94 40.67
CA LEU A 202 10.48 34.91 41.09
C LEU A 202 11.14 33.63 40.56
N PHE A 203 12.13 33.80 39.70
CA PHE A 203 12.94 32.72 39.15
C PHE A 203 14.31 32.66 39.83
N LEU A 204 14.59 31.54 40.50
CA LEU A 204 15.83 31.25 41.19
C LEU A 204 16.61 30.19 40.42
N ASP A 205 17.63 30.63 39.67
CA ASP A 205 18.54 29.75 38.93
C ASP A 205 19.66 29.22 39.83
N GLU A 206 20.13 28.01 39.54
CA GLU A 206 21.12 27.25 40.33
C GLU A 206 20.81 27.22 41.84
N VAL A 207 19.58 26.84 42.21
CA VAL A 207 19.09 26.84 43.61
C VAL A 207 19.92 25.95 44.55
N HIS A 208 20.71 25.01 44.03
CA HIS A 208 21.61 24.17 44.84
C HIS A 208 22.74 24.97 45.52
N GLU A 209 23.04 26.18 45.04
CA GLU A 209 23.99 27.11 45.66
C GLU A 209 23.43 27.81 46.92
N LEU A 210 22.14 27.64 47.21
CA LEU A 210 21.54 28.20 48.42
C LEU A 210 22.01 27.45 49.67
N LYS A 211 22.57 28.19 50.63
CA LYS A 211 22.80 27.67 51.99
C LYS A 211 21.50 27.22 52.66
N ALA A 212 21.62 26.21 53.53
CA ALA A 212 20.51 25.65 54.30
C ALA A 212 19.64 26.71 55.02
N GLU A 213 20.26 27.73 55.61
CA GLU A 213 19.55 28.82 56.30
C GLU A 213 18.65 29.62 55.36
N CYS A 214 19.10 29.89 54.13
CA CYS A 214 18.29 30.58 53.13
C CYS A 214 17.15 29.69 52.62
N GLN A 215 17.41 28.38 52.46
CA GLN A 215 16.37 27.41 52.09
C GLN A 215 15.26 27.31 53.15
N GLU A 216 15.60 27.34 54.45
CA GLU A 216 14.61 27.35 55.53
C GLU A 216 13.76 28.65 55.55
N LYS A 217 14.38 29.81 55.29
CA LYS A 217 13.63 31.06 55.14
C LYS A 217 12.70 31.05 53.93
N LEU A 218 13.13 30.45 52.81
CA LEU A 218 12.29 30.26 51.63
C LEU A 218 11.14 29.31 51.92
N PHE A 219 11.40 28.22 52.65
CA PHE A 219 10.36 27.30 53.11
C PHE A 219 9.28 28.03 53.93
N LEU A 220 9.69 28.84 54.91
CA LEU A 220 8.77 29.65 55.71
C LEU A 220 7.92 30.59 54.83
N PHE A 221 8.54 31.25 53.87
CA PHE A 221 7.84 32.10 52.91
C PHE A 221 6.86 31.32 52.03
N MET A 222 7.25 30.15 51.51
CA MET A 222 6.39 29.31 50.67
C MET A 222 5.18 28.76 51.45
N ASP A 223 5.32 28.52 52.74
CA ASP A 223 4.26 27.95 53.58
C ASP A 223 3.25 29.01 54.04
N GLN A 224 3.72 30.21 54.38
CA GLN A 224 2.90 31.24 55.04
C GLN A 224 2.71 32.52 54.20
N GLY A 225 3.47 32.70 53.13
CA GLY A 225 3.51 33.93 52.33
C GLY A 225 4.13 35.13 53.05
N ILE A 226 4.85 34.90 54.15
CA ILE A 226 5.46 35.94 54.98
C ILE A 226 6.96 35.74 55.19
N TYR A 227 7.68 36.83 55.42
CA TYR A 227 9.13 36.83 55.64
C TYR A 227 9.58 38.04 56.47
N HIS A 228 10.82 38.02 56.95
CA HIS A 228 11.50 39.12 57.64
C HIS A 228 12.67 39.64 56.82
N ARG A 229 12.89 40.95 56.85
CA ARG A 229 14.10 41.57 56.28
C ARG A 229 15.29 41.27 57.19
N VAL A 230 16.49 41.14 56.64
CA VAL A 230 17.71 40.96 57.44
C VAL A 230 17.90 42.19 58.34
N GLY A 231 18.04 41.98 59.64
CA GLY A 231 18.15 43.04 60.65
C GLY A 231 16.81 43.55 61.22
N ASP A 232 15.66 43.07 60.71
CA ASP A 232 14.32 43.42 61.17
C ASP A 232 13.60 42.14 61.63
N ASN A 233 13.58 41.89 62.95
CA ASN A 233 12.98 40.69 63.54
C ASN A 233 11.56 40.95 64.10
N GLU A 234 11.09 42.19 64.07
CA GLU A 234 9.80 42.57 64.66
C GLU A 234 8.68 42.60 63.60
N LYS A 235 9.00 43.00 62.36
CA LYS A 235 8.00 43.21 61.32
C LYS A 235 7.97 42.11 60.28
N TRP A 236 6.85 41.38 60.24
CA TRP A 236 6.55 40.44 59.16
C TRP A 236 6.07 41.17 57.91
N TYR A 237 6.69 40.86 56.78
CA TYR A 237 6.30 41.32 55.45
C TYR A 237 5.52 40.20 54.74
N LYS A 238 4.55 40.55 53.89
CA LYS A 238 3.74 39.61 53.12
C LYS A 238 3.92 39.87 51.63
N SER A 239 4.00 38.80 50.83
CA SER A 239 4.02 38.90 49.37
C SER A 239 3.40 37.66 48.72
N ASN A 240 2.77 37.84 47.56
CA ASN A 240 2.17 36.77 46.77
C ASN A 240 2.99 36.54 45.50
N VAL A 241 3.96 35.64 45.56
CA VAL A 241 4.91 35.39 44.47
C VAL A 241 4.80 33.96 43.97
N ARG A 242 4.73 33.78 42.65
CA ARG A 242 4.89 32.46 42.02
C ARG A 242 6.37 32.15 41.89
N ILE A 243 6.82 31.03 42.46
CA ILE A 243 8.25 30.69 42.51
C ILE A 243 8.59 29.61 41.49
N VAL A 244 9.63 29.87 40.70
CA VAL A 244 10.22 28.91 39.78
C VAL A 244 11.67 28.71 40.19
N PHE A 245 12.05 27.49 40.50
CA PHE A 245 13.42 27.11 40.79
C PHE A 245 14.06 26.47 39.56
N ALA A 246 15.38 26.54 39.43
CA ALA A 246 16.14 25.75 38.48
C ALA A 246 17.41 25.19 39.12
N THR A 247 17.78 23.96 38.76
CA THR A 247 19.03 23.33 39.21
C THR A 247 19.61 22.41 38.15
N THR A 248 20.93 22.36 38.10
CA THR A 248 21.71 21.39 37.32
C THR A 248 22.06 20.13 38.11
N GLU A 249 22.06 20.21 39.44
CA GLU A 249 22.34 19.08 40.33
C GLU A 249 21.08 18.33 40.77
N ASN A 250 21.24 17.05 41.13
CA ASN A 250 20.14 16.21 41.57
C ASN A 250 19.46 16.81 42.83
N PRO A 251 18.18 17.20 42.74
CA PRO A 251 17.51 17.95 43.81
C PRO A 251 17.36 17.17 45.13
N ASP A 252 17.25 15.84 45.08
CA ASP A 252 17.13 15.01 46.28
C ASP A 252 18.41 14.98 47.12
N LYS A 253 19.55 15.36 46.53
CA LYS A 253 20.86 15.37 47.19
C LYS A 253 21.25 16.75 47.71
N VAL A 254 20.87 17.81 46.99
CA VAL A 254 21.37 19.18 47.24
C VAL A 254 20.37 20.08 47.96
N LEU A 255 19.07 19.81 47.87
CA LEU A 255 18.04 20.60 48.53
C LEU A 255 17.60 19.97 49.84
N LEU A 256 17.27 20.81 50.82
CA LEU A 256 16.73 20.35 52.09
C LEU A 256 15.38 19.66 51.88
N LYS A 257 15.14 18.58 52.63
CA LYS A 257 13.86 17.85 52.60
C LYS A 257 12.68 18.74 52.98
N THR A 258 12.88 19.76 53.80
CA THR A 258 11.89 20.76 54.19
C THR A 258 11.42 21.57 52.98
N LEU A 259 12.36 22.11 52.20
CA LEU A 259 12.09 22.86 50.97
C LEU A 259 11.48 21.96 49.88
N MET A 260 12.07 20.78 49.64
CA MET A 260 11.62 19.83 48.61
C MET A 260 10.15 19.42 48.77
N ARG A 261 9.67 19.25 50.01
CA ARG A 261 8.25 18.93 50.31
C ARG A 261 7.26 20.01 49.90
N ARG A 262 7.72 21.23 49.58
CA ARG A 262 6.90 22.35 49.11
C ARG A 262 7.01 22.60 47.61
N ILE A 263 7.77 21.76 46.89
CA ILE A 263 7.90 21.81 45.44
C ILE A 263 7.22 20.56 44.85
N PRO A 264 5.90 20.60 44.61
CA PRO A 264 5.16 19.42 44.14
C PRO A 264 5.48 19.05 42.68
N MET A 265 6.04 19.97 41.89
CA MET A 265 6.30 19.77 40.46
C MET A 265 7.78 19.92 40.15
N ILE A 266 8.42 18.79 39.84
CA ILE A 266 9.78 18.73 39.32
C ILE A 266 9.68 18.41 37.83
N ILE A 267 10.11 19.35 37.00
CA ILE A 267 10.02 19.30 35.55
C ILE A 267 11.42 19.03 35.00
N THR A 268 11.64 17.81 34.53
CA THR A 268 12.93 17.40 33.94
C THR A 268 13.02 17.90 32.50
N ILE A 269 14.12 18.56 32.16
CA ILE A 269 14.41 19.10 30.83
C ILE A 269 15.49 18.23 30.18
N PRO A 270 15.23 17.70 28.97
CA PRO A 270 16.18 16.83 28.27
C PRO A 270 17.45 17.58 27.87
N SER A 271 18.58 16.86 27.87
CA SER A 271 19.84 17.32 27.28
C SER A 271 19.72 17.49 25.77
N LEU A 272 20.66 18.18 25.13
CA LEU A 272 20.68 18.33 23.67
C LEU A 272 20.75 16.98 22.96
N GLU A 273 21.51 16.03 23.50
CA GLU A 273 21.65 14.66 22.96
C GLU A 273 20.35 13.86 23.05
N GLN A 274 19.49 14.17 24.03
CA GLN A 274 18.18 13.53 24.21
C GLN A 274 17.09 14.14 23.32
N ARG A 275 17.38 15.23 22.61
CA ARG A 275 16.43 15.86 21.67
C ARG A 275 16.53 15.22 20.29
N GLY A 276 15.39 15.14 19.61
CA GLY A 276 15.31 14.60 18.25
C GLY A 276 16.22 15.36 17.27
N THR A 277 16.62 14.69 16.19
CA THR A 277 17.49 15.30 15.15
C THR A 277 16.86 16.56 14.55
N GLN A 278 15.55 16.57 14.32
CA GLN A 278 14.84 17.75 13.80
C GLN A 278 14.95 18.96 14.73
N GLU A 279 14.76 18.79 16.04
CA GLU A 279 14.91 19.88 16.99
C GLU A 279 16.34 20.42 17.02
N ARG A 280 17.34 19.57 16.85
CA ARG A 280 18.75 19.98 16.77
C ARG A 280 19.03 20.80 15.50
N ILE A 281 18.42 20.42 14.37
CA ILE A 281 18.50 21.18 13.11
C ILE A 281 17.76 22.52 13.25
N GLU A 282 16.56 22.55 13.83
CA GLU A 282 15.81 23.79 14.09
C GLU A 282 16.59 24.72 15.04
N LEU A 283 17.23 24.18 16.08
CA LEU A 283 18.13 24.94 16.95
C LEU A 283 19.33 25.51 16.19
N LEU A 284 19.97 24.72 15.31
CA LEU A 284 21.07 25.19 14.48
C LEU A 284 20.63 26.32 13.56
N HIS A 285 19.51 26.13 12.84
CA HIS A 285 18.89 27.16 12.02
C HIS A 285 18.66 28.44 12.82
N ASP A 286 17.94 28.36 13.95
CA ASP A 286 17.60 29.53 14.77
C ASP A 286 18.83 30.27 15.30
N ILE A 287 19.89 29.54 15.67
CA ILE A 287 21.15 30.14 16.14
C ILE A 287 21.90 30.80 14.98
N PHE A 288 22.00 30.15 13.83
CA PHE A 288 22.68 30.71 12.65
C PHE A 288 21.94 31.93 12.10
N SER A 289 20.60 31.88 11.97
CA SER A 289 19.81 33.04 11.52
C SER A 289 19.92 34.24 12.48
N GLN A 290 20.13 34.00 13.78
CA GLN A 290 20.43 35.08 14.72
C GLN A 290 21.81 35.70 14.45
N GLU A 291 22.81 34.90 14.11
CA GLU A 291 24.14 35.40 13.76
C GLU A 291 24.15 36.08 12.38
N GLU A 292 23.39 35.61 11.39
CA GLU A 292 23.20 36.33 10.11
C GLU A 292 22.63 37.73 10.31
N LYS A 293 21.58 37.85 11.15
CA LYS A 293 20.99 39.15 11.52
C LYS A 293 21.98 40.05 12.25
N ARG A 294 22.82 39.46 13.10
CA ARG A 294 23.82 40.21 13.89
C ARG A 294 25.00 40.68 13.05
N LEU A 295 25.45 39.86 12.10
CA LEU A 295 26.57 40.15 11.21
C LEU A 295 26.15 40.91 9.94
N ASN A 296 24.84 40.95 9.67
CA ASN A 296 24.25 41.53 8.47
C ASN A 296 24.87 40.93 7.18
N CYS A 297 25.00 39.61 7.16
CA CYS A 297 25.45 38.83 6.01
C CYS A 297 24.78 37.46 6.00
N GLN A 298 24.70 36.84 4.83
CA GLN A 298 24.28 35.45 4.67
C GLN A 298 25.42 34.52 5.09
N ILE A 299 25.07 33.38 5.69
CA ILE A 299 26.01 32.35 6.11
C ILE A 299 25.75 31.09 5.27
N LYS A 300 26.83 30.49 4.78
CA LYS A 300 26.82 29.14 4.22
C LYS A 300 27.90 28.29 4.87
N MET A 301 27.61 27.02 5.10
CA MET A 301 28.54 26.09 5.75
C MET A 301 28.72 24.84 4.90
N SER A 302 29.91 24.26 4.93
CA SER A 302 30.12 22.94 4.31
C SER A 302 29.24 21.87 4.98
N SER A 303 28.80 20.88 4.21
CA SER A 303 28.11 19.66 4.68
C SER A 303 28.80 19.02 5.90
N LYS A 304 30.15 19.00 5.88
CA LYS A 304 31.00 18.51 6.98
C LYS A 304 30.82 19.29 8.28
N VAL A 305 30.73 20.61 8.21
CA VAL A 305 30.50 21.47 9.39
C VAL A 305 29.10 21.23 9.96
N TYR A 306 28.09 21.16 9.08
CA TYR A 306 26.72 20.85 9.48
C TYR A 306 26.65 19.49 10.21
N ASN A 307 27.23 18.44 9.62
CA ASN A 307 27.26 17.10 10.22
C ASN A 307 28.05 17.08 11.52
N ALA A 308 29.19 17.78 11.59
CA ALA A 308 29.98 17.92 12.80
C ALA A 308 29.17 18.55 13.94
N LEU A 309 28.49 19.67 13.69
CA LEU A 309 27.69 20.36 14.70
C LEU A 309 26.47 19.53 15.15
N LEU A 310 25.87 18.76 14.24
CA LEU A 310 24.71 17.93 14.54
C LEU A 310 25.04 16.67 15.36
N GLN A 311 26.21 16.07 15.11
CA GLN A 311 26.62 14.78 15.71
C GLN A 311 27.54 14.93 16.94
N SER A 312 28.19 16.07 17.12
CA SER A 312 29.16 16.25 18.21
C SER A 312 28.49 16.23 19.58
N LYS A 313 29.19 15.65 20.56
CA LYS A 313 28.76 15.67 21.96
C LYS A 313 29.03 17.04 22.56
N MET A 314 28.00 17.64 23.12
CA MET A 314 28.05 18.96 23.71
C MET A 314 27.62 18.93 25.18
N PRO A 315 28.56 18.72 26.12
CA PRO A 315 28.24 18.72 27.56
C PRO A 315 27.58 20.02 28.03
N GLY A 316 27.87 21.17 27.41
CA GLY A 316 27.20 22.44 27.66
C GLY A 316 25.89 22.65 26.90
N ASN A 317 25.38 21.60 26.25
CA ASN A 317 24.10 21.55 25.53
C ASN A 317 23.92 22.73 24.55
N ILE A 318 22.75 23.36 24.52
CA ILE A 318 22.41 24.47 23.61
C ILE A 318 23.33 25.68 23.86
N GLY A 319 23.78 25.88 25.11
CA GLY A 319 24.75 26.94 25.44
C GLY A 319 26.10 26.75 24.74
N GLN A 320 26.62 25.52 24.73
CA GLN A 320 27.83 25.18 23.99
C GLN A 320 27.59 25.21 22.48
N LEU A 321 26.44 24.75 22.00
CA LEU A 321 26.07 24.82 20.58
C LEU A 321 26.12 26.27 20.07
N LYS A 322 25.47 27.19 20.79
CA LYS A 322 25.49 28.61 20.48
C LYS A 322 26.91 29.19 20.46
N SER A 323 27.72 28.86 21.47
CA SER A 323 29.10 29.34 21.56
C SER A 323 29.98 28.77 20.44
N SER A 324 29.72 27.52 20.03
CA SER A 324 30.43 26.85 18.94
C SER A 324 30.11 27.48 17.60
N VAL A 325 28.82 27.73 17.32
CA VAL A 325 28.38 28.45 16.11
C VAL A 325 28.99 29.84 16.05
N GLN A 326 28.98 30.59 17.17
CA GLN A 326 29.63 31.90 17.24
C GLN A 326 31.12 31.82 16.95
N SER A 327 31.81 30.80 17.48
CA SER A 327 33.23 30.57 17.20
C SER A 327 33.48 30.29 15.72
N CYS A 328 32.61 29.52 15.06
CA CYS A 328 32.68 29.28 13.62
C CYS A 328 32.56 30.59 12.82
N CYS A 329 31.57 31.41 13.17
CA CYS A 329 31.36 32.70 12.51
C CYS A 329 32.52 33.66 12.74
N ILE A 330 33.12 33.66 13.94
CA ILE A 330 34.30 34.50 14.27
C ILE A 330 35.52 34.05 13.48
N ASN A 331 35.79 32.74 13.44
CA ASN A 331 36.94 32.18 12.72
C ASN A 331 36.84 32.41 11.21
N SER A 332 35.62 32.47 10.68
CA SER A 332 35.35 32.71 9.25
C SER A 332 35.14 34.18 8.91
N LEU A 333 35.20 35.10 9.88
CA LEU A 333 34.72 36.50 9.74
C LEU A 333 35.37 37.25 8.57
N PHE A 334 36.64 36.93 8.28
CA PHE A 334 37.42 37.53 7.19
C PHE A 334 37.43 36.69 5.91
N ASP A 335 36.88 35.47 5.94
CA ASP A 335 36.77 34.55 4.82
C ASP A 335 35.41 34.72 4.12
N LYS A 336 35.18 35.93 3.61
CA LYS A 336 33.96 36.27 2.87
C LYS A 336 34.14 36.04 1.37
N VAL A 337 33.19 35.34 0.75
CA VAL A 337 33.13 35.12 -0.69
C VAL A 337 31.82 35.69 -1.21
N ASN A 338 31.89 36.73 -2.05
CA ASN A 338 30.71 37.43 -2.61
C ASN A 338 29.73 37.92 -1.52
N ASP A 339 30.26 38.52 -0.44
CA ASP A 339 29.52 38.99 0.75
C ASP A 339 28.87 37.91 1.64
N ASP A 340 28.92 36.64 1.23
CA ASP A 340 28.56 35.50 2.08
C ASP A 340 29.72 35.12 3.03
N LEU A 341 29.39 34.81 4.28
CA LEU A 341 30.31 34.20 5.23
C LEU A 341 30.36 32.68 4.98
N VAL A 342 31.56 32.14 4.70
CA VAL A 342 31.73 30.71 4.39
C VAL A 342 32.37 30.00 5.57
N ILE A 343 31.66 29.01 6.13
CA ILE A 343 32.15 28.24 7.28
C ILE A 343 32.67 26.88 6.80
N HIS A 344 33.95 26.67 7.03
CA HIS A 344 34.67 25.44 6.70
C HIS A 344 34.99 24.63 7.96
N LEU A 345 35.48 23.41 7.77
CA LEU A 345 35.77 22.51 8.89
C LEU A 345 36.82 23.10 9.85
N ASP A 346 37.84 23.76 9.33
CA ASP A 346 38.89 24.46 10.10
C ASP A 346 38.38 25.66 10.91
N SER A 347 37.17 26.14 10.61
CA SER A 347 36.49 27.19 11.36
C SER A 347 35.90 26.67 12.68
N LEU A 348 35.74 25.34 12.83
CA LEU A 348 35.23 24.74 14.05
C LEU A 348 36.19 24.94 15.25
N PRO A 349 35.67 25.06 16.48
CA PRO A 349 36.44 24.93 17.71
C PRO A 349 37.32 23.67 17.75
N GLN A 350 38.49 23.75 18.40
CA GLN A 350 39.45 22.64 18.48
C GLN A 350 38.87 21.36 19.13
N ASP A 351 38.01 21.51 20.12
CA ASP A 351 37.33 20.39 20.79
C ASP A 351 36.39 19.65 19.83
N LEU A 352 35.65 20.38 18.99
CA LEU A 352 34.80 19.79 17.95
C LEU A 352 35.63 19.17 16.82
N LEU A 353 36.70 19.85 16.38
CA LEU A 353 37.64 19.30 15.41
C LEU A 353 38.24 17.97 15.87
N GLN A 354 38.63 17.84 17.14
CA GLN A 354 39.14 16.59 17.69
C GLN A 354 38.08 15.47 17.67
N GLN A 355 36.82 15.79 17.98
CA GLN A 355 35.72 14.82 17.87
C GLN A 355 35.49 14.39 16.42
N VAL A 356 35.57 15.33 15.48
CA VAL A 356 35.46 15.05 14.03
C VAL A 356 36.61 14.16 13.56
N TYR A 357 37.87 14.44 13.94
CA TYR A 357 39.01 13.60 13.54
C TYR A 357 39.00 12.22 14.21
N ALA A 358 38.45 12.09 15.42
CA ALA A 358 38.23 10.80 16.05
C ALA A 358 37.13 9.99 15.33
N ASN A 359 36.15 10.68 14.73
CA ASN A 359 35.08 10.08 13.95
C ASN A 359 35.42 10.06 12.45
N GLN A 360 36.10 9.00 11.98
CA GLN A 360 36.50 8.82 10.57
C GLN A 360 35.37 8.98 9.53
N LYS A 361 34.10 8.90 9.96
CA LYS A 361 32.90 9.03 9.12
C LYS A 361 32.58 10.46 8.68
N THR A 362 32.94 11.47 9.46
CA THR A 362 32.59 12.89 9.17
C THR A 362 33.50 13.52 8.11
N VAL A 363 34.61 12.86 7.76
CA VAL A 363 35.63 13.39 6.82
C VAL A 363 35.34 13.02 5.35
N LEU A 364 34.43 12.07 5.10
CA LEU A 364 34.22 11.44 3.78
C LEU A 364 33.12 12.09 2.90
N ASP A 365 32.40 13.11 3.39
CA ASP A 365 31.33 13.78 2.62
C ASP A 365 31.89 14.74 1.54
N ASP A 366 31.15 14.91 0.44
CA ASP A 366 31.47 15.86 -0.63
C ASP A 366 31.38 17.33 -0.14
N ASP A 367 32.19 18.22 -0.72
CA ASP A 367 32.27 19.65 -0.39
C ASP A 367 31.07 20.45 -0.96
N GLU A 368 29.84 20.04 -0.62
CA GLU A 368 28.64 20.85 -0.86
C GLU A 368 28.46 21.89 0.25
N TYR A 369 28.05 23.10 -0.14
CA TYR A 369 27.72 24.19 0.79
C TYR A 369 26.21 24.26 0.98
N ILE A 370 25.81 24.41 2.24
CA ILE A 370 24.41 24.53 2.67
C ILE A 370 24.21 25.95 3.19
N TYR A 371 23.22 26.67 2.65
CA TYR A 371 22.82 27.96 3.20
C TYR A 371 21.97 27.76 4.46
N VAL A 372 21.98 28.73 5.38
CA VAL A 372 21.18 28.64 6.62
C VAL A 372 19.69 28.49 6.29
N ASP A 373 19.18 29.22 5.30
CA ASP A 373 17.78 29.13 4.87
C ASP A 373 17.40 27.72 4.35
N ASP A 374 18.34 27.00 3.75
CA ASP A 374 18.11 25.64 3.24
C ASP A 374 17.90 24.65 4.40
N LEU A 375 18.42 24.94 5.60
CA LEU A 375 18.19 24.12 6.80
C LEU A 375 16.70 23.99 7.13
N GLN A 376 15.86 24.95 6.71
CA GLN A 376 14.41 24.86 6.83
C GLN A 376 13.83 23.64 6.11
N GLY A 377 14.37 23.27 4.94
CA GLY A 377 13.95 22.09 4.19
C GLY A 377 14.23 20.77 4.93
N TYR A 378 15.27 20.74 5.77
CA TYR A 378 15.69 19.54 6.50
C TYR A 378 14.82 19.21 7.73
N TYR A 379 14.04 20.17 8.26
CA TYR A 379 13.08 19.93 9.35
C TYR A 379 11.60 20.17 8.98
N ASN A 380 11.31 21.00 7.95
CA ASN A 380 9.95 21.17 7.43
C ASN A 380 9.53 20.09 6.42
N GLY A 381 10.45 19.22 5.99
CA GLY A 381 10.12 18.07 5.15
C GLY A 381 9.28 17.05 5.93
N GLN A 382 8.13 16.65 5.37
CA GLN A 382 7.48 15.41 5.79
C GLN A 382 8.51 14.28 5.70
N LYS A 383 8.73 13.57 6.81
CA LYS A 383 9.71 12.48 6.89
C LYS A 383 9.42 11.46 5.79
N GLU A 384 10.43 11.03 5.04
CA GLU A 384 10.22 10.18 3.86
C GLU A 384 9.57 8.83 4.19
N ILE A 385 9.89 8.25 5.35
CA ILE A 385 9.19 7.06 5.85
C ILE A 385 7.70 7.33 6.11
N LEU A 386 7.36 8.52 6.60
CA LEU A 386 5.96 8.91 6.80
C LEU A 386 5.29 9.24 5.46
N GLN A 387 6.01 9.83 4.50
CA GLN A 387 5.51 10.04 3.14
C GLN A 387 5.24 8.73 2.42
N LEU A 388 6.13 7.73 2.58
CA LEU A 388 5.90 6.39 2.08
C LEU A 388 4.61 5.84 2.68
N ASN A 389 4.51 5.80 4.01
CA ASN A 389 3.36 5.22 4.70
C ASN A 389 2.03 5.92 4.32
N GLU A 390 2.02 7.25 4.21
CA GLU A 390 0.86 8.00 3.72
C GLU A 390 0.54 7.70 2.25
N SER A 391 1.55 7.53 1.40
CA SER A 391 1.35 7.18 -0.01
C SER A 391 0.74 5.77 -0.15
N VAL A 392 1.21 4.81 0.66
CA VAL A 392 0.67 3.46 0.74
C VAL A 392 -0.80 3.49 1.16
N LEU A 393 -1.12 4.17 2.26
CA LEU A 393 -2.51 4.27 2.74
C LEU A 393 -3.40 5.05 1.77
N ALA A 394 -2.90 6.12 1.14
CA ALA A 394 -3.66 6.86 0.13
C ALA A 394 -4.03 5.99 -1.07
N CYS A 395 -3.12 5.12 -1.53
CA CYS A 395 -3.44 4.18 -2.60
C CYS A 395 -4.42 3.09 -2.14
N TYR A 396 -4.31 2.62 -0.88
CA TYR A 396 -5.26 1.68 -0.30
C TYR A 396 -6.67 2.28 -0.20
N ARG A 397 -6.81 3.55 0.21
CA ARG A 397 -8.09 4.28 0.20
C ARG A 397 -8.71 4.31 -1.21
N GLN A 398 -7.90 4.60 -2.24
CA GLN A 398 -8.38 4.59 -3.64
C GLN A 398 -8.85 3.21 -4.11
N TYR A 399 -8.21 2.13 -3.63
CA TYR A 399 -8.65 0.77 -3.90
C TYR A 399 -9.99 0.46 -3.22
N LYS A 400 -10.13 0.82 -1.93
CA LYS A 400 -11.36 0.59 -1.14
C LYS A 400 -12.57 1.36 -1.67
N GLU A 401 -12.36 2.52 -2.28
CA GLU A 401 -13.40 3.35 -2.93
C GLU A 401 -13.77 2.88 -4.36
N GLU A 402 -13.38 1.65 -4.76
CA GLU A 402 -13.64 1.03 -6.08
C GLU A 402 -13.07 1.81 -7.29
N HIS A 403 -12.10 2.70 -7.07
CA HIS A 403 -11.46 3.46 -8.14
C HIS A 403 -10.26 2.73 -8.78
N MET A 404 -9.92 1.53 -8.32
CA MET A 404 -8.73 0.80 -8.77
C MET A 404 -8.87 -0.72 -8.61
N ASN A 405 -8.38 -1.50 -9.58
CA ASN A 405 -8.31 -2.96 -9.50
C ASN A 405 -7.07 -3.41 -8.70
N LEU A 406 -7.13 -4.61 -8.10
CA LEU A 406 -6.03 -5.17 -7.27
C LEU A 406 -4.68 -5.20 -8.01
N SER A 407 -4.67 -5.54 -9.30
CA SER A 407 -3.44 -5.55 -10.12
C SER A 407 -2.78 -4.16 -10.22
N ASP A 408 -3.59 -3.11 -10.35
CA ASP A 408 -3.13 -1.74 -10.52
C ASP A 408 -2.67 -1.17 -9.17
N PHE A 409 -3.39 -1.52 -8.10
CA PHE A 409 -2.99 -1.23 -6.72
C PHE A 409 -1.60 -1.81 -6.44
N MET A 410 -1.39 -3.10 -6.71
CA MET A 410 -0.11 -3.77 -6.51
C MET A 410 1.02 -3.18 -7.35
N ALA A 411 0.75 -2.80 -8.60
CA ALA A 411 1.74 -2.16 -9.45
C ALA A 411 2.18 -0.79 -8.92
N LYS A 412 1.26 0.00 -8.36
CA LYS A 412 1.56 1.29 -7.75
C LYS A 412 2.31 1.16 -6.43
N GLU A 413 1.83 0.30 -5.53
CA GLU A 413 2.46 0.03 -4.24
C GLU A 413 3.90 -0.46 -4.40
N LYS A 414 4.10 -1.39 -5.32
CA LYS A 414 5.43 -1.86 -5.71
C LYS A 414 6.36 -0.70 -6.10
N ASN A 415 5.88 0.22 -6.93
CA ASN A 415 6.69 1.35 -7.38
C ASN A 415 7.02 2.32 -6.24
N TYR A 416 6.10 2.55 -5.31
CA TYR A 416 6.35 3.40 -4.14
C TYR A 416 7.42 2.80 -3.22
N VAL A 417 7.23 1.53 -2.82
CA VAL A 417 8.16 0.83 -1.95
C VAL A 417 9.53 0.70 -2.61
N GLN A 418 9.59 0.29 -3.87
CA GLN A 418 10.87 0.13 -4.59
C GLN A 418 11.60 1.46 -4.74
N LYS A 419 10.91 2.54 -5.14
CA LYS A 419 11.51 3.87 -5.27
C LYS A 419 12.07 4.37 -3.94
N TYR A 420 11.38 4.08 -2.83
CA TYR A 420 11.86 4.45 -1.50
C TYR A 420 13.13 3.67 -1.13
N PHE A 421 13.14 2.34 -1.29
CA PHE A 421 14.35 1.53 -1.02
C PHE A 421 15.52 1.89 -1.95
N ASP A 422 15.26 2.20 -3.22
CA ASP A 422 16.29 2.66 -4.16
C ASP A 422 16.90 3.99 -3.68
N ASN A 423 16.07 4.95 -3.26
CA ASN A 423 16.54 6.22 -2.69
C ASN A 423 17.38 6.04 -1.42
N LEU A 424 17.04 5.07 -0.58
CA LEU A 424 17.84 4.72 0.61
C LEU A 424 19.24 4.23 0.24
N ILE A 425 19.39 3.46 -0.85
CA ILE A 425 20.69 2.97 -1.33
C ILE A 425 21.56 4.13 -1.83
N PHE A 426 20.98 5.10 -2.55
CA PHE A 426 21.72 6.27 -3.03
C PHE A 426 22.22 7.16 -1.90
N ARG A 427 21.51 7.19 -0.76
CA ARG A 427 21.94 7.83 0.47
C ARG A 427 22.80 6.89 1.29
N LYS A 428 24.03 6.64 0.85
CA LYS A 428 25.03 5.90 1.63
C LYS A 428 25.32 6.58 2.98
N LYS A 429 24.52 6.29 4.00
CA LYS A 429 24.87 6.51 5.41
C LYS A 429 25.66 5.30 5.87
N GLU A 430 26.99 5.33 5.69
CA GLU A 430 27.87 4.37 6.37
C GLU A 430 27.87 4.69 7.88
N SER A 431 26.82 4.31 8.61
CA SER A 431 26.70 4.45 10.07
C SER A 431 27.04 3.11 10.76
N SER A 432 27.63 3.14 11.97
CA SER A 432 27.99 1.89 12.67
C SER A 432 26.75 1.09 13.07
N GLN A 433 25.62 1.77 13.14
CA GLN A 433 24.31 1.22 13.39
C GLN A 433 23.75 0.53 12.13
N VAL A 434 23.90 1.13 10.95
CA VAL A 434 23.60 0.48 9.67
C VAL A 434 24.47 -0.76 9.49
N ASP A 435 25.75 -0.75 9.89
CA ASP A 435 26.62 -1.95 9.85
C ASP A 435 26.19 -3.05 10.83
N TYR A 436 25.60 -2.67 11.96
CA TYR A 436 24.99 -3.62 12.92
C TYR A 436 23.71 -4.24 12.34
N TYR A 437 22.81 -3.39 11.82
CA TYR A 437 21.60 -3.84 11.14
C TYR A 437 21.91 -4.69 9.92
N ASN A 438 22.88 -4.30 9.11
CA ASN A 438 23.31 -5.04 7.93
C ASN A 438 23.79 -6.45 8.30
N ARG A 439 24.61 -6.61 9.35
CA ARG A 439 25.00 -7.93 9.85
C ARG A 439 23.81 -8.77 10.34
N GLY A 440 22.86 -8.13 11.04
CA GLY A 440 21.64 -8.79 11.49
C GLY A 440 20.75 -9.24 10.34
N VAL A 441 20.50 -8.34 9.39
CA VAL A 441 19.73 -8.60 8.17
C VAL A 441 20.40 -9.67 7.33
N GLN A 442 21.73 -9.63 7.11
CA GLN A 442 22.45 -10.71 6.42
C GLN A 442 22.27 -12.05 7.12
N HIS A 443 22.39 -12.10 8.45
CA HIS A 443 22.20 -13.34 9.20
C HIS A 443 20.77 -13.89 9.04
N ILE A 444 19.77 -13.03 9.17
CA ILE A 444 18.36 -13.40 9.04
C ILE A 444 18.03 -13.84 7.62
N PHE A 445 18.48 -13.09 6.61
CA PHE A 445 18.25 -13.46 5.22
C PHE A 445 19.04 -14.70 4.80
N ASN A 446 20.20 -15.01 5.39
CA ASN A 446 20.86 -16.31 5.17
C ASN A 446 20.04 -17.48 5.73
N LEU A 447 19.39 -17.30 6.89
CA LEU A 447 18.47 -18.31 7.45
C LEU A 447 17.26 -18.52 6.53
N ILE A 448 16.71 -17.42 6.02
CA ILE A 448 15.51 -17.41 5.16
C ILE A 448 15.83 -17.87 3.74
N GLU A 449 17.00 -17.57 3.20
CA GLU A 449 17.48 -18.06 1.89
C GLU A 449 17.50 -19.58 1.87
N SER A 450 17.99 -20.21 2.95
CA SER A 450 18.03 -21.67 3.04
C SER A 450 16.64 -22.31 2.98
N ARG A 451 15.63 -21.68 3.58
CA ARG A 451 14.28 -22.22 3.65
C ARG A 451 13.43 -21.85 2.44
N TYR A 452 13.49 -20.60 1.99
CA TYR A 452 12.58 -20.02 0.99
C TYR A 452 13.21 -19.76 -0.38
N GLY A 453 14.53 -19.95 -0.53
CA GLY A 453 15.25 -19.65 -1.77
C GLY A 453 15.31 -18.15 -2.13
N LEU A 454 15.00 -17.28 -1.17
CA LEU A 454 15.09 -15.82 -1.34
C LEU A 454 16.55 -15.38 -1.37
N LYS A 455 17.07 -15.14 -2.58
CA LYS A 455 18.41 -14.59 -2.76
C LYS A 455 18.33 -13.08 -2.68
N ILE A 456 19.07 -12.52 -1.73
CA ILE A 456 19.21 -11.08 -1.54
C ILE A 456 20.64 -10.67 -1.91
N THR A 457 20.74 -9.57 -2.63
CA THR A 457 22.00 -8.91 -2.95
C THR A 457 22.53 -8.09 -1.76
N ASN A 458 23.82 -7.80 -1.75
CA ASN A 458 24.40 -6.93 -0.71
C ASN A 458 23.75 -5.54 -0.66
N ASN A 459 23.33 -5.00 -1.80
CA ASN A 459 22.67 -3.69 -1.89
C ASN A 459 21.27 -3.73 -1.28
N GLU A 460 20.54 -4.82 -1.47
CA GLU A 460 19.23 -5.04 -0.86
C GLU A 460 19.35 -5.27 0.65
N THR A 461 20.40 -5.94 1.11
CA THR A 461 20.64 -6.07 2.54
C THR A 461 20.94 -4.71 3.18
N LEU A 462 21.73 -3.89 2.48
CA LEU A 462 22.00 -2.50 2.87
C LEU A 462 20.73 -1.65 2.90
N SER A 463 19.85 -1.77 1.90
CA SER A 463 18.63 -0.97 1.84
C SER A 463 17.67 -1.30 2.98
N ILE A 464 17.53 -2.59 3.33
CA ILE A 464 16.75 -3.03 4.50
C ILE A 464 17.41 -2.54 5.79
N ALA A 465 18.75 -2.62 5.90
CA ALA A 465 19.46 -2.11 7.07
C ALA A 465 19.29 -0.59 7.25
N SER A 466 19.33 0.18 6.17
CA SER A 466 19.06 1.62 6.16
C SER A 466 17.62 1.94 6.52
N TYR A 467 16.66 1.14 6.05
CA TYR A 467 15.25 1.29 6.42
C TYR A 467 15.03 1.05 7.92
N LEU A 468 15.65 0.01 8.48
CA LEU A 468 15.59 -0.29 9.92
C LEU A 468 16.27 0.80 10.75
N ASP A 469 17.36 1.39 10.24
CA ASP A 469 18.02 2.54 10.86
C ASP A 469 17.10 3.77 10.88
N GLU A 470 16.35 4.04 9.80
CA GLU A 470 15.35 5.11 9.80
C GLU A 470 14.19 4.85 10.77
N ILE A 471 13.67 3.62 10.84
CA ILE A 471 12.64 3.24 11.83
C ILE A 471 13.13 3.51 13.25
N HIS A 472 14.39 3.18 13.55
CA HIS A 472 14.98 3.41 14.86
C HIS A 472 15.14 4.90 15.18
N HIS A 473 15.67 5.68 14.23
CA HIS A 473 15.87 7.12 14.41
C HIS A 473 14.55 7.90 14.53
N GLU A 474 13.51 7.47 13.81
CA GLU A 474 12.21 8.15 13.73
C GLU A 474 11.11 7.47 14.56
N TYR A 475 11.49 6.63 15.53
CA TYR A 475 10.58 5.77 16.31
C TYR A 475 9.37 6.51 16.89
N HIS A 476 9.59 7.68 17.51
CA HIS A 476 8.51 8.43 18.15
C HIS A 476 7.46 8.96 17.16
N ASP A 477 7.90 9.43 16.00
CA ASP A 477 7.01 10.00 14.98
C ASP A 477 6.31 8.90 14.20
N LEU A 478 7.01 7.81 13.88
CA LEU A 478 6.41 6.60 13.31
C LEU A 478 5.32 6.04 14.23
N ARG A 479 5.60 5.94 15.54
CA ARG A 479 4.63 5.50 16.54
C ARG A 479 3.44 6.44 16.64
N SER A 480 3.68 7.76 16.67
CA SER A 480 2.59 8.74 16.73
C SER A 480 1.73 8.72 15.47
N TRP A 481 2.33 8.49 14.31
CA TRP A 481 1.64 8.37 13.04
C TRP A 481 0.82 7.09 12.97
N PHE A 482 1.39 5.95 13.39
CA PHE A 482 0.71 4.66 13.40
C PHE A 482 -0.53 4.69 14.32
N ILE A 483 -0.42 5.27 15.51
CA ILE A 483 -1.58 5.39 16.43
C ILE A 483 -2.75 6.17 15.80
N LYS A 484 -2.50 7.09 14.86
CA LYS A 484 -3.56 7.83 14.16
C LYS A 484 -4.22 7.02 13.03
N HIS A 485 -3.55 5.99 12.54
CA HIS A 485 -3.93 5.23 11.35
C HIS A 485 -3.98 3.71 11.60
N GLU A 486 -4.07 3.29 12.87
CA GLU A 486 -3.95 1.88 13.30
C GLU A 486 -4.97 0.99 12.59
N GLU A 487 -6.24 1.41 12.59
CA GLU A 487 -7.34 0.70 11.94
C GLU A 487 -7.11 0.52 10.43
N GLU A 488 -6.66 1.56 9.72
CA GLU A 488 -6.38 1.48 8.28
C GLU A 488 -5.17 0.59 7.97
N CYS A 489 -4.16 0.60 8.83
CA CYS A 489 -2.97 -0.24 8.68
C CYS A 489 -3.29 -1.71 8.90
N ASP A 490 -4.15 -2.02 9.89
CA ASP A 490 -4.58 -3.38 10.19
C ASP A 490 -5.52 -3.93 9.10
N ASP A 491 -6.43 -3.10 8.59
CA ASP A 491 -7.27 -3.38 7.42
C ASP A 491 -6.42 -3.75 6.19
N LEU A 492 -5.40 -2.94 5.87
CA LEU A 492 -4.49 -3.20 4.76
C LEU A 492 -3.70 -4.51 4.99
N TYR A 493 -3.21 -4.73 6.21
CA TYR A 493 -2.50 -5.96 6.54
C TYR A 493 -3.40 -7.19 6.35
N GLN A 494 -4.66 -7.13 6.76
CA GLN A 494 -5.62 -8.21 6.58
C GLN A 494 -5.86 -8.50 5.08
N LEU A 495 -6.07 -7.46 4.26
CA LEU A 495 -6.19 -7.60 2.81
C LEU A 495 -4.96 -8.31 2.21
N LEU A 496 -3.75 -7.88 2.57
CA LEU A 496 -2.51 -8.48 2.06
C LEU A 496 -2.32 -9.92 2.56
N GLN A 497 -2.80 -10.23 3.76
CA GLN A 497 -2.78 -11.58 4.30
C GLN A 497 -3.70 -12.53 3.52
N GLU A 498 -4.88 -12.06 3.12
CA GLU A 498 -5.86 -12.82 2.35
C GLU A 498 -5.41 -13.01 0.89
N GLU A 499 -4.88 -11.97 0.24
CA GLU A 499 -4.49 -12.01 -1.18
C GLU A 499 -3.09 -12.60 -1.43
N PHE A 500 -2.15 -12.47 -0.48
CA PHE A 500 -0.73 -12.80 -0.69
C PHE A 500 -0.10 -13.67 0.41
N PHE A 501 -0.76 -14.78 0.77
CA PHE A 501 -0.36 -15.65 1.88
C PHE A 501 1.12 -16.04 1.93
N ARG A 502 1.74 -16.44 0.81
CA ARG A 502 3.17 -16.83 0.77
C ARG A 502 4.09 -15.66 1.10
N ALA A 503 3.87 -14.50 0.47
CA ALA A 503 4.66 -13.30 0.75
C ALA A 503 4.45 -12.82 2.18
N THR A 504 3.22 -12.93 2.69
CA THR A 504 2.86 -12.58 4.07
C THR A 504 3.56 -13.47 5.10
N ASN A 505 3.55 -14.79 4.95
CA ASN A 505 4.21 -15.69 5.90
C ASN A 505 5.73 -15.44 5.95
N VAL A 506 6.35 -15.31 4.78
CA VAL A 506 7.79 -15.05 4.70
C VAL A 506 8.12 -13.69 5.34
N SER A 507 7.32 -12.66 5.06
CA SER A 507 7.50 -11.32 5.65
C SER A 507 7.29 -11.32 7.16
N LEU A 508 6.29 -12.05 7.66
CA LEU A 508 6.04 -12.19 9.08
C LEU A 508 7.20 -12.89 9.79
N GLU A 509 7.78 -13.91 9.18
CA GLU A 509 8.95 -14.59 9.73
C GLU A 509 10.19 -13.69 9.71
N ILE A 510 10.44 -12.95 8.62
CA ILE A 510 11.48 -11.90 8.56
C ILE A 510 11.30 -10.92 9.72
N CYS A 511 10.11 -10.35 9.86
CA CYS A 511 9.78 -9.37 10.91
C CYS A 511 9.93 -9.96 12.32
N THR A 512 9.58 -11.24 12.51
CA THR A 512 9.74 -11.93 13.80
C THR A 512 11.20 -12.08 14.16
N TYR A 513 12.04 -12.53 13.22
CA TYR A 513 13.48 -12.62 13.44
C TYR A 513 14.13 -11.26 13.65
N LEU A 514 13.73 -10.25 12.89
CA LEU A 514 14.22 -8.88 13.06
C LEU A 514 13.82 -8.32 14.43
N LYS A 515 12.57 -8.53 14.87
CA LYS A 515 12.11 -8.14 16.20
C LYS A 515 12.92 -8.81 17.30
N SER A 516 13.18 -10.12 17.19
CA SER A 516 13.97 -10.86 18.18
C SER A 516 15.45 -10.49 18.20
N TYR A 517 16.04 -10.18 17.03
CA TYR A 517 17.47 -9.89 16.91
C TYR A 517 17.80 -8.41 17.19
N LEU A 518 16.89 -7.49 16.83
CA LEU A 518 17.12 -6.05 16.87
C LEU A 518 16.30 -5.32 17.93
N GLU A 519 15.38 -6.01 18.62
CA GLU A 519 14.47 -5.43 19.63
C GLU A 519 13.64 -4.24 19.09
N ILE A 520 13.26 -4.28 17.81
CA ILE A 520 12.44 -3.26 17.15
C ILE A 520 10.96 -3.69 17.16
N ASP A 521 10.07 -2.76 17.51
CA ASP A 521 8.63 -2.96 17.39
C ASP A 521 8.19 -2.97 15.93
N MET A 522 7.49 -4.03 15.54
CA MET A 522 6.98 -4.23 14.17
C MET A 522 5.50 -3.87 14.11
N TYR A 523 5.20 -2.65 13.68
CA TYR A 523 3.82 -2.21 13.39
C TYR A 523 3.29 -2.83 12.10
N SER A 524 1.97 -2.93 11.95
CA SER A 524 1.31 -3.55 10.78
C SER A 524 1.77 -2.93 9.45
N ILE A 525 1.97 -1.61 9.40
CA ILE A 525 2.48 -0.92 8.20
C ILE A 525 3.91 -1.33 7.81
N ILE A 526 4.76 -1.66 8.80
CA ILE A 526 6.12 -2.16 8.56
C ILE A 526 6.03 -3.55 7.93
N ILE A 527 5.13 -4.40 8.46
CA ILE A 527 4.88 -5.74 7.92
C ILE A 527 4.36 -5.63 6.48
N CYS A 528 3.39 -4.76 6.20
CA CYS A 528 2.90 -4.49 4.84
C CYS A 528 4.03 -4.08 3.88
N THR A 529 4.95 -3.22 4.33
CA THR A 529 6.12 -2.81 3.54
C THR A 529 7.02 -4.00 3.19
N PHE A 530 7.25 -4.93 4.14
CA PHE A 530 7.98 -6.16 3.87
C PHE A 530 7.22 -7.11 2.94
N ILE A 531 5.88 -7.19 3.03
CA ILE A 531 5.05 -7.98 2.11
C ILE A 531 5.24 -7.50 0.68
N PHE A 532 5.13 -6.18 0.44
CA PHE A 532 5.36 -5.59 -0.87
C PHE A 532 6.80 -5.81 -1.37
N TYR A 533 7.77 -5.73 -0.45
CA TYR A 533 9.18 -6.00 -0.76
C TYR A 533 9.42 -7.46 -1.18
N VAL A 534 8.97 -8.44 -0.38
CA VAL A 534 9.14 -9.87 -0.67
C VAL A 534 8.39 -10.27 -1.94
N TYR A 535 7.17 -9.76 -2.13
CA TYR A 535 6.40 -9.96 -3.34
C TYR A 535 7.17 -9.46 -4.59
N ASN A 536 7.93 -8.38 -4.47
CA ASN A 536 8.74 -7.86 -5.57
C ASN A 536 9.95 -8.76 -5.90
N VAL A 537 10.58 -9.35 -4.87
CA VAL A 537 11.76 -10.23 -5.01
C VAL A 537 11.37 -11.61 -5.55
N GLN A 538 10.19 -12.14 -5.19
CA GLN A 538 9.67 -13.42 -5.68
C GLN A 538 9.05 -13.33 -7.10
N LYS A 539 9.82 -12.87 -8.08
CA LYS A 539 9.45 -13.03 -9.51
C LYS A 539 9.65 -14.48 -9.96
N ASP A 540 8.80 -15.40 -9.52
CA ASP A 540 8.61 -16.66 -10.25
C ASP A 540 7.11 -16.90 -10.47
N SER A 541 6.59 -16.35 -11.56
CA SER A 541 5.19 -16.44 -11.99
C SER A 541 4.73 -17.84 -12.41
N ARG A 542 5.56 -18.88 -12.20
CA ARG A 542 5.29 -20.26 -12.65
C ARG A 542 4.86 -21.20 -11.50
N LEU A 543 5.21 -20.88 -10.26
CA LEU A 543 4.83 -21.65 -9.05
C LEU A 543 3.50 -21.18 -8.43
N SER A 544 2.90 -20.11 -8.94
CA SER A 544 1.67 -19.51 -8.39
C SER A 544 0.40 -20.32 -8.65
N GLN A 545 0.47 -21.39 -9.45
CA GLN A 545 -0.67 -22.28 -9.74
C GLN A 545 -0.41 -23.75 -9.38
N LYS A 546 0.79 -24.09 -8.88
CA LYS A 546 1.15 -25.44 -8.41
C LYS A 546 1.49 -25.38 -6.91
N ALA A 547 0.72 -26.08 -6.09
CA ALA A 547 0.97 -26.23 -4.66
C ALA A 547 1.50 -27.63 -4.36
N ALA A 548 2.52 -27.78 -3.52
CA ALA A 548 3.00 -29.08 -3.09
C ALA A 548 3.07 -29.14 -1.56
N VAL A 549 2.49 -30.16 -0.95
CA VAL A 549 2.38 -30.29 0.52
C VAL A 549 2.84 -31.68 0.94
N VAL A 550 3.77 -31.72 1.90
CA VAL A 550 4.18 -32.95 2.57
C VAL A 550 3.31 -33.17 3.81
N LEU A 551 2.72 -34.35 3.95
CA LEU A 551 1.87 -34.76 5.06
C LEU A 551 2.42 -36.05 5.66
N SER A 552 2.79 -36.03 6.93
CA SER A 552 3.36 -37.22 7.59
C SER A 552 3.00 -37.28 9.06
N HIS A 553 2.91 -38.51 9.56
CA HIS A 553 2.73 -38.75 10.98
C HIS A 553 4.00 -38.37 11.74
N GLY A 554 3.82 -37.66 12.85
CA GLY A 554 4.91 -37.20 13.70
C GLY A 554 4.81 -35.71 14.02
N PHE A 555 5.76 -35.23 14.82
CA PHE A 555 5.79 -33.85 15.27
C PHE A 555 6.54 -32.92 14.31
N SER A 556 7.42 -33.47 13.48
CA SER A 556 8.30 -32.70 12.58
C SER A 556 8.73 -33.48 11.34
N THR A 557 8.11 -34.63 11.06
CA THR A 557 8.52 -35.52 9.96
C THR A 557 8.25 -34.86 8.61
N ALA A 558 7.06 -34.29 8.42
CA ALA A 558 6.70 -33.59 7.20
C ALA A 558 7.54 -32.32 7.04
N SER A 559 7.66 -31.54 8.11
CA SER A 559 8.47 -30.31 8.12
C SER A 559 9.94 -30.59 7.79
N SER A 560 10.51 -31.68 8.33
CA SER A 560 11.89 -32.09 8.07
C SER A 560 12.11 -32.46 6.60
N ILE A 561 11.18 -33.22 6.01
CA ILE A 561 11.28 -33.63 4.60
C ILE A 561 11.14 -32.41 3.67
N ALA A 562 10.16 -31.54 3.91
CA ALA A 562 9.94 -30.35 3.10
C ALA A 562 11.11 -29.36 3.20
N ASP A 563 11.63 -29.10 4.41
CA ASP A 563 12.79 -28.22 4.62
C ASP A 563 14.04 -28.77 3.93
N ALA A 564 14.30 -30.08 4.04
CA ALA A 564 15.40 -30.72 3.32
C ALA A 564 15.24 -30.60 1.80
N ALA A 565 14.04 -30.90 1.27
CA ALA A 565 13.77 -30.84 -0.16
C ALA A 565 13.93 -29.41 -0.73
N ASN A 566 13.33 -28.42 -0.08
CA ASN A 566 13.43 -27.01 -0.49
C ASN A 566 14.88 -26.52 -0.48
N ARG A 567 15.67 -26.87 0.55
CA ARG A 567 17.10 -26.53 0.64
C ARG A 567 17.92 -27.09 -0.50
N PHE A 568 17.73 -28.37 -0.81
CA PHE A 568 18.47 -29.04 -1.91
C PHE A 568 18.05 -28.52 -3.28
N LEU A 569 16.78 -28.13 -3.46
CA LEU A 569 16.26 -27.59 -4.71
C LEU A 569 16.61 -26.11 -4.91
N GLY A 570 16.93 -25.39 -3.82
CA GLY A 570 17.25 -23.97 -3.81
C GLY A 570 16.03 -23.07 -4.10
N GLN A 571 14.81 -23.59 -3.95
CA GLN A 571 13.54 -22.91 -4.19
C GLN A 571 12.48 -23.44 -3.21
N TYR A 572 11.55 -22.57 -2.80
CA TYR A 572 10.40 -22.95 -1.96
C TYR A 572 9.32 -23.63 -2.81
N ILE A 573 9.26 -24.96 -2.75
CA ILE A 573 8.32 -25.76 -3.53
C ILE A 573 7.31 -26.47 -2.62
N PHE A 574 7.78 -27.01 -1.50
CA PHE A 574 6.97 -27.80 -0.58
C PHE A 574 6.61 -27.04 0.69
N ASP A 575 5.33 -27.04 1.00
CA ASP A 575 4.80 -26.75 2.33
C ASP A 575 4.67 -28.06 3.14
N ALA A 576 4.51 -27.98 4.45
CA ALA A 576 4.44 -29.16 5.32
C ALA A 576 3.30 -29.10 6.34
N LEU A 577 2.66 -30.24 6.57
CA LEU A 577 1.64 -30.42 7.60
C LEU A 577 1.96 -31.69 8.41
N ASP A 578 2.49 -31.49 9.61
CA ASP A 578 2.77 -32.57 10.56
C ASP A 578 1.49 -33.04 11.26
N MET A 579 1.32 -34.36 11.35
CA MET A 579 0.20 -35.02 12.00
C MET A 579 0.67 -35.78 13.26
N PRO A 580 0.74 -35.11 14.43
CA PRO A 580 0.95 -35.79 15.70
C PRO A 580 0.00 -36.97 15.87
N LEU A 581 0.46 -38.05 16.52
CA LEU A 581 -0.26 -39.33 16.62
C LEU A 581 -1.65 -39.25 17.30
N TYR A 582 -1.96 -38.15 17.99
CA TYR A 582 -3.24 -37.90 18.63
C TYR A 582 -4.24 -37.13 17.76
N ILE A 583 -3.83 -36.65 16.58
CA ILE A 583 -4.68 -35.95 15.62
C ILE A 583 -5.25 -36.99 14.66
N ASP A 584 -6.53 -36.88 14.32
CA ASP A 584 -7.21 -37.73 13.36
C ASP A 584 -7.22 -37.12 11.94
N THR A 585 -7.56 -37.93 10.94
CA THR A 585 -7.53 -37.51 9.53
C THR A 585 -8.55 -36.42 9.23
N ALA A 586 -9.71 -36.40 9.88
CA ALA A 586 -10.72 -35.36 9.70
C ALA A 586 -10.20 -33.98 10.12
N THR A 587 -9.53 -33.88 11.28
CA THR A 587 -8.89 -32.64 11.71
C THR A 587 -7.78 -32.21 10.75
N MET A 588 -7.05 -33.16 10.15
CA MET A 588 -6.03 -32.85 9.14
C MET A 588 -6.63 -32.36 7.82
N ILE A 589 -7.74 -32.94 7.38
CA ILE A 589 -8.50 -32.44 6.21
C ILE A 589 -8.93 -31.00 6.45
N GLU A 590 -9.47 -30.68 7.62
CA GLU A 590 -9.88 -29.31 7.94
C GLU A 590 -8.70 -28.33 7.93
N LYS A 591 -7.54 -28.74 8.46
CA LYS A 591 -6.31 -27.94 8.39
C LYS A 591 -5.81 -27.76 6.96
N LEU A 592 -5.88 -28.81 6.14
CA LEU A 592 -5.48 -28.77 4.74
C LEU A 592 -6.42 -27.89 3.92
N ASN A 593 -7.75 -27.98 4.11
CA ASN A 593 -8.72 -27.07 3.49
C ASN A 593 -8.47 -25.61 3.90
N ARG A 594 -8.34 -25.32 5.20
CA ARG A 594 -7.99 -23.98 5.67
C ARG A 594 -6.68 -23.45 5.09
N TYR A 595 -5.73 -24.34 4.79
CA TYR A 595 -4.49 -23.99 4.12
C TYR A 595 -4.70 -23.72 2.62
N LEU A 596 -5.48 -24.54 1.93
CA LEU A 596 -5.79 -24.37 0.50
C LEU A 596 -6.63 -23.12 0.23
N ASP A 597 -7.64 -22.84 1.08
CA ASP A 597 -8.46 -21.62 1.01
C ASP A 597 -7.61 -20.34 1.06
N ARG A 598 -6.48 -20.38 1.79
CA ARG A 598 -5.55 -19.24 1.96
C ARG A 598 -4.56 -19.07 0.82
N ILE A 599 -4.33 -20.09 0.00
CA ILE A 599 -3.39 -20.03 -1.12
C ILE A 599 -4.04 -19.47 -2.38
N GLY A 600 -5.38 -19.47 -2.44
CA GLY A 600 -6.15 -19.00 -3.57
C GLY A 600 -6.24 -20.05 -4.69
N LYS A 601 -6.27 -19.60 -5.95
CA LYS A 601 -6.51 -20.48 -7.13
C LYS A 601 -5.31 -21.37 -7.45
N VAL A 602 -5.31 -22.58 -6.88
CA VAL A 602 -4.39 -23.67 -7.24
C VAL A 602 -4.96 -24.42 -8.46
N LYS A 603 -4.16 -24.66 -9.49
CA LYS A 603 -4.53 -25.53 -10.63
C LYS A 603 -4.01 -26.96 -10.48
N GLU A 604 -2.91 -27.13 -9.76
CA GLU A 604 -2.28 -28.41 -9.51
C GLU A 604 -1.85 -28.51 -8.03
N LEU A 605 -2.35 -29.50 -7.32
CA LEU A 605 -2.01 -29.79 -5.92
C LEU A 605 -1.29 -31.13 -5.83
N TYR A 606 -0.03 -31.12 -5.38
CA TYR A 606 0.77 -32.31 -5.12
C TYR A 606 0.74 -32.63 -3.62
N LEU A 607 0.21 -33.78 -3.23
CA LEU A 607 0.18 -34.25 -1.85
C LEU A 607 1.14 -35.43 -1.68
N LEU A 608 2.16 -35.24 -0.86
CA LEU A 608 3.16 -36.26 -0.57
C LEU A 608 2.87 -36.81 0.83
N VAL A 609 2.33 -38.02 0.91
CA VAL A 609 1.84 -38.62 2.16
C VAL A 609 2.74 -39.76 2.64
N ASP A 610 2.81 -39.97 3.95
CA ASP A 610 3.65 -41.01 4.56
C ASP A 610 3.08 -42.42 4.39
N MET A 611 1.90 -42.71 4.94
CA MET A 611 1.30 -44.05 4.85
C MET A 611 -0.19 -44.08 5.24
N GLY A 612 -0.95 -45.05 4.70
CA GLY A 612 -2.26 -45.47 5.23
C GLY A 612 -3.42 -44.52 4.94
N SER A 613 -4.12 -44.08 5.99
CA SER A 613 -5.40 -43.33 5.92
C SER A 613 -5.30 -41.93 5.31
N LEU A 614 -4.08 -41.43 5.07
CA LEU A 614 -3.82 -40.15 4.39
C LEU A 614 -3.93 -40.27 2.86
N GLU A 615 -3.95 -41.48 2.30
CA GLU A 615 -4.14 -41.69 0.85
C GLU A 615 -5.51 -41.19 0.36
N ASP A 616 -6.52 -41.23 1.23
CA ASP A 616 -7.89 -40.78 0.95
C ASP A 616 -8.16 -39.31 1.32
N ILE A 617 -7.13 -38.56 1.74
CA ILE A 617 -7.31 -37.19 2.25
C ILE A 617 -7.93 -36.25 1.22
N TYR A 618 -7.73 -36.52 -0.07
CA TYR A 618 -8.29 -35.73 -1.17
C TYR A 618 -9.82 -35.74 -1.22
N LYS A 619 -10.47 -36.81 -0.75
CA LYS A 619 -11.94 -36.95 -0.77
C LYS A 619 -12.66 -35.93 0.09
N GLY A 620 -11.95 -35.35 1.07
CA GLY A 620 -12.48 -34.32 1.95
C GLY A 620 -12.09 -32.89 1.55
N LEU A 621 -11.41 -32.69 0.41
CA LEU A 621 -10.93 -31.37 0.01
C LEU A 621 -12.01 -30.55 -0.70
N HIS A 622 -12.14 -29.28 -0.31
CA HIS A 622 -13.08 -28.33 -0.90
C HIS A 622 -12.40 -27.47 -1.98
N ILE A 623 -11.75 -28.12 -2.96
CA ILE A 623 -11.02 -27.42 -4.01
C ILE A 623 -11.72 -27.55 -5.38
N GLU A 624 -12.15 -26.41 -5.92
CA GLU A 624 -12.77 -26.30 -7.23
C GLU A 624 -11.70 -25.96 -8.28
N ASN A 625 -11.69 -26.62 -9.45
CA ASN A 625 -10.79 -26.33 -10.58
C ASN A 625 -9.29 -26.62 -10.36
N ALA A 626 -8.95 -27.68 -9.62
CA ALA A 626 -7.57 -28.13 -9.42
C ALA A 626 -7.40 -29.63 -9.71
N ASN A 627 -6.28 -30.00 -10.35
CA ASN A 627 -5.82 -31.37 -10.46
C ASN A 627 -5.09 -31.75 -9.16
N ILE A 628 -5.49 -32.82 -8.49
CA ILE A 628 -4.83 -33.28 -7.25
C ILE A 628 -4.03 -34.53 -7.56
N GLY A 629 -2.71 -34.50 -7.38
CA GLY A 629 -1.82 -35.64 -7.49
C GLY A 629 -1.31 -36.10 -6.12
N ILE A 630 -1.50 -37.36 -5.78
CA ILE A 630 -1.08 -37.93 -4.48
C ILE A 630 -0.01 -38.99 -4.68
N ILE A 631 1.03 -38.97 -3.84
CA ILE A 631 2.06 -40.01 -3.77
C ILE A 631 2.27 -40.44 -2.32
N ASN A 632 2.20 -41.76 -2.06
CA ASN A 632 2.42 -42.34 -0.74
C ASN A 632 3.89 -42.70 -0.48
N ASN A 633 4.22 -43.05 0.77
CA ASN A 633 5.56 -43.34 1.27
C ASN A 633 6.57 -42.22 0.96
N VAL A 634 6.19 -40.98 1.26
CA VAL A 634 7.07 -39.83 1.05
C VAL A 634 8.42 -40.01 1.75
N SER A 635 9.48 -39.72 1.02
CA SER A 635 10.85 -39.61 1.52
C SER A 635 11.53 -38.41 0.88
N THR A 636 12.65 -37.95 1.45
CA THR A 636 13.40 -36.82 0.89
C THR A 636 13.77 -37.04 -0.59
N PRO A 637 14.23 -38.21 -1.05
CA PRO A 637 14.48 -38.46 -2.48
C PRO A 637 13.25 -38.30 -3.38
N ILE A 638 12.08 -38.76 -2.94
CA ILE A 638 10.82 -38.62 -3.68
C ILE A 638 10.42 -37.15 -3.76
N ALA A 639 10.49 -36.42 -2.64
CA ALA A 639 10.23 -34.98 -2.61
C ALA A 639 11.19 -34.22 -3.54
N LEU A 640 12.46 -34.61 -3.63
CA LEU A 640 13.42 -34.00 -4.56
C LEU A 640 13.06 -34.25 -6.03
N GLU A 641 12.65 -35.46 -6.41
CA GLU A 641 12.28 -35.76 -7.80
C GLU A 641 11.00 -35.01 -8.21
N ILE A 642 9.97 -35.02 -7.36
CA ILE A 642 8.74 -34.26 -7.58
C ILE A 642 9.05 -32.76 -7.66
N GLY A 643 9.84 -32.23 -6.73
CA GLY A 643 10.17 -30.81 -6.72
C GLY A 643 11.00 -30.38 -7.93
N ASN A 644 11.91 -31.24 -8.40
CA ASN A 644 12.66 -30.99 -9.64
C ASN A 644 11.75 -31.03 -10.87
N GLY A 645 10.76 -31.93 -10.91
CA GLY A 645 9.75 -31.96 -11.97
C GLY A 645 8.85 -30.72 -12.00
N ILE A 646 8.37 -30.28 -10.83
CA ILE A 646 7.60 -29.04 -10.67
C ILE A 646 8.43 -27.84 -11.17
N ARG A 647 9.69 -27.74 -10.75
CA ARG A 647 10.61 -26.67 -11.20
C ARG A 647 10.80 -26.65 -12.73
N ASN A 648 10.82 -27.82 -13.35
CA ASN A 648 10.99 -27.96 -14.79
C ASN A 648 9.66 -27.88 -15.58
N ASN A 649 8.53 -27.53 -14.92
CA ASN A 649 7.21 -27.46 -15.54
C ASN A 649 6.80 -28.77 -16.25
N MET A 650 7.14 -29.92 -15.68
CA MET A 650 6.63 -31.19 -16.18
C MET A 650 5.12 -31.30 -15.93
N GLU A 651 4.41 -31.95 -16.85
CA GLU A 651 3.01 -32.34 -16.69
C GLU A 651 2.86 -33.26 -15.48
N MET A 652 1.80 -33.06 -14.68
CA MET A 652 1.58 -33.79 -13.42
C MET A 652 1.57 -35.30 -13.63
N ASP A 653 0.85 -35.78 -14.65
CA ASP A 653 0.73 -37.19 -15.02
C ASP A 653 2.10 -37.80 -15.34
N ALA A 654 2.89 -37.11 -16.17
CA ALA A 654 4.23 -37.55 -16.57
C ALA A 654 5.23 -37.53 -15.41
N LEU A 655 5.11 -36.55 -14.52
CA LEU A 655 5.98 -36.41 -13.35
C LEU A 655 5.74 -37.50 -12.31
N LEU A 656 4.48 -37.76 -11.97
CA LEU A 656 4.14 -38.83 -11.02
C LEU A 656 4.56 -40.20 -11.56
N GLN A 657 4.26 -40.48 -12.83
CA GLN A 657 4.65 -41.73 -13.48
C GLN A 657 6.18 -41.91 -13.51
N LYS A 658 6.93 -40.88 -13.91
CA LYS A 658 8.40 -40.91 -13.93
C LYS A 658 8.99 -41.14 -12.54
N THR A 659 8.40 -40.53 -11.51
CA THR A 659 8.87 -40.70 -10.13
C THR A 659 8.67 -42.15 -9.67
N ILE A 660 7.54 -42.76 -10.00
CA ILE A 660 7.27 -44.17 -9.69
C ILE A 660 8.25 -45.08 -10.43
N ASP A 661 8.44 -44.85 -11.73
CA ASP A 661 9.33 -45.65 -12.57
C ASP A 661 10.79 -45.56 -12.07
N ALA A 662 11.21 -44.41 -11.53
CA ALA A 662 12.57 -44.19 -11.03
C ALA A 662 12.87 -44.90 -9.69
N PHE A 663 11.87 -45.08 -8.83
CA PHE A 663 12.08 -45.63 -7.48
C PHE A 663 11.57 -47.07 -7.29
N HIS A 664 10.87 -47.67 -8.26
CA HIS A 664 10.48 -49.09 -8.28
C HIS A 664 9.84 -49.62 -6.98
N VAL A 665 8.79 -48.94 -6.48
CA VAL A 665 8.04 -49.37 -5.28
C VAL A 665 6.55 -49.44 -5.59
N ASN A 666 5.83 -50.37 -4.95
CA ASN A 666 4.37 -50.50 -5.01
C ASN A 666 3.69 -49.27 -4.40
N PHE A 667 3.47 -48.23 -5.21
CA PHE A 667 2.73 -47.03 -4.82
C PHE A 667 1.38 -46.96 -5.52
N ALA A 668 0.38 -46.43 -4.82
CA ALA A 668 -0.87 -45.99 -5.41
C ALA A 668 -0.75 -44.48 -5.62
N TYR A 669 -0.88 -44.03 -6.86
CA TYR A 669 -1.09 -42.61 -7.15
C TYR A 669 -2.54 -42.42 -7.59
N HIS A 670 -3.11 -41.31 -7.18
CA HIS A 670 -4.48 -40.92 -7.53
C HIS A 670 -4.44 -39.53 -8.11
N ILE A 671 -5.15 -39.33 -9.22
CA ILE A 671 -5.29 -38.03 -9.89
C ILE A 671 -6.78 -37.71 -9.97
N GLU A 672 -7.22 -36.77 -9.15
CA GLU A 672 -8.58 -36.21 -9.22
C GLU A 672 -8.54 -35.00 -10.16
N LYS A 673 -9.08 -35.12 -11.37
CA LYS A 673 -9.20 -34.01 -12.33
C LYS A 673 -10.48 -33.23 -12.06
N ASN A 674 -10.42 -32.22 -11.20
CA ASN A 674 -11.59 -31.47 -10.74
C ASN A 674 -11.85 -30.20 -11.57
N GLN A 675 -11.93 -30.32 -12.91
CA GLN A 675 -12.30 -29.19 -13.79
C GLN A 675 -13.82 -29.08 -13.88
N LEU A 676 -14.42 -27.97 -13.44
CA LEU A 676 -15.71 -27.52 -13.95
C LEU A 676 -15.50 -27.23 -15.43
N LYS A 677 -15.87 -28.19 -16.27
CA LYS A 677 -15.75 -28.02 -17.71
C LYS A 677 -16.76 -26.95 -18.14
N GLN A 678 -16.31 -26.01 -18.97
CA GLN A 678 -17.19 -24.94 -19.44
C GLN A 678 -18.36 -25.55 -20.23
N PRO A 679 -19.62 -25.17 -19.95
CA PRO A 679 -20.77 -25.68 -20.68
C PRO A 679 -20.72 -25.19 -22.13
N VAL A 680 -20.80 -26.13 -23.06
CA VAL A 680 -20.68 -25.88 -24.49
C VAL A 680 -21.79 -26.59 -25.28
N ILE A 681 -22.29 -25.93 -26.31
CA ILE A 681 -23.08 -26.57 -27.38
C ILE A 681 -22.15 -26.89 -28.55
N LEU A 682 -22.21 -28.12 -29.06
CA LEU A 682 -21.45 -28.52 -30.24
C LEU A 682 -22.29 -28.40 -31.51
N CYS A 683 -21.90 -27.51 -32.41
CA CYS A 683 -22.45 -27.46 -33.76
C CYS A 683 -21.69 -28.42 -34.68
N SER A 684 -22.39 -29.42 -35.21
CA SER A 684 -21.85 -30.39 -36.17
C SER A 684 -22.69 -30.42 -37.45
N CYS A 685 -22.03 -30.47 -38.60
CA CYS A 685 -22.69 -30.52 -39.90
C CYS A 685 -22.01 -31.53 -40.81
N ALA A 686 -22.80 -32.43 -41.41
CA ALA A 686 -22.33 -33.34 -42.46
C ALA A 686 -21.88 -32.60 -43.73
N SER A 687 -22.41 -31.40 -43.94
CA SER A 687 -21.99 -30.48 -45.01
C SER A 687 -20.63 -29.81 -44.77
N GLY A 688 -19.96 -30.07 -43.64
CA GLY A 688 -18.59 -29.60 -43.35
C GLY A 688 -18.51 -28.37 -42.44
N LEU A 689 -17.28 -28.02 -42.04
CA LEU A 689 -16.98 -27.05 -40.97
C LEU A 689 -17.50 -25.62 -41.23
N GLY A 690 -17.68 -25.24 -42.50
CA GLY A 690 -18.18 -23.91 -42.89
C GLY A 690 -19.64 -23.66 -42.50
N THR A 691 -20.49 -24.67 -42.63
CA THR A 691 -21.90 -24.62 -42.22
C THR A 691 -22.00 -24.64 -40.71
N ALA A 692 -21.23 -25.49 -40.03
CA ALA A 692 -21.17 -25.55 -38.57
C ALA A 692 -20.78 -24.20 -37.94
N LYS A 693 -19.84 -23.45 -38.54
CA LYS A 693 -19.45 -22.10 -38.10
C LYS A 693 -20.56 -21.07 -38.26
N LYS A 694 -21.39 -21.17 -39.30
CA LYS A 694 -22.53 -20.27 -39.50
C LYS A 694 -23.64 -20.55 -38.50
N LEU A 695 -23.95 -21.82 -38.26
CA LEU A 695 -24.89 -22.23 -37.20
C LEU A 695 -24.43 -21.75 -35.83
N LYS A 696 -23.14 -21.91 -35.55
CA LYS A 696 -22.50 -21.35 -34.36
C LYS A 696 -22.79 -19.85 -34.24
N SER A 697 -22.52 -19.06 -35.29
CA SER A 697 -22.77 -17.62 -35.27
C SER A 697 -24.24 -17.25 -35.09
N MET A 698 -25.18 -18.03 -35.64
CA MET A 698 -26.62 -17.81 -35.47
C MET A 698 -27.09 -18.14 -34.06
N LEU A 699 -26.50 -19.16 -33.45
CA LEU A 699 -26.78 -19.55 -32.07
C LEU A 699 -26.21 -18.52 -31.09
N GLU A 700 -24.98 -18.06 -31.32
CA GLU A 700 -24.35 -16.97 -30.56
C GLU A 700 -25.15 -15.66 -30.64
N GLN A 701 -25.69 -15.31 -31.81
CA GLN A 701 -26.58 -14.15 -31.99
C GLN A 701 -27.96 -14.33 -31.36
N SER A 702 -28.29 -15.54 -30.91
CA SER A 702 -29.56 -15.82 -30.26
C SER A 702 -29.50 -15.68 -28.74
N PHE A 703 -28.30 -15.77 -28.14
CA PHE A 703 -28.13 -15.62 -26.70
C PHE A 703 -28.38 -14.17 -26.23
N PRO A 704 -29.10 -13.98 -25.11
CA PRO A 704 -29.12 -12.69 -24.43
C PRO A 704 -27.75 -12.34 -23.80
N ASP A 705 -27.57 -11.05 -23.49
CA ASP A 705 -26.32 -10.54 -22.93
C ASP A 705 -26.06 -11.12 -21.51
N GLY A 706 -24.81 -11.51 -21.25
CA GLY A 706 -24.36 -11.92 -19.91
C GLY A 706 -24.43 -13.42 -19.58
N ILE A 707 -24.68 -14.30 -20.57
CA ILE A 707 -24.68 -15.76 -20.34
C ILE A 707 -23.27 -16.34 -20.42
N ASN A 708 -22.98 -17.28 -19.51
CA ASN A 708 -21.74 -18.06 -19.47
C ASN A 708 -21.87 -19.40 -20.21
N LEU A 709 -22.12 -19.35 -21.52
CA LEU A 709 -22.28 -20.53 -22.38
C LEU A 709 -21.60 -20.28 -23.72
N ASP A 710 -20.80 -21.24 -24.19
CA ASP A 710 -20.04 -21.13 -25.45
C ASP A 710 -20.52 -22.14 -26.49
N VAL A 711 -20.23 -21.89 -27.76
CA VAL A 711 -20.62 -22.76 -28.88
C VAL A 711 -19.36 -23.13 -29.64
N LYS A 712 -19.11 -24.43 -29.82
CA LYS A 712 -17.96 -24.92 -30.59
C LYS A 712 -18.43 -25.63 -31.85
N THR A 713 -17.54 -25.74 -32.83
CA THR A 713 -17.81 -26.45 -34.08
C THR A 713 -16.93 -27.67 -34.18
N LEU A 714 -17.50 -28.82 -34.50
CA LEU A 714 -16.75 -30.04 -34.78
C LEU A 714 -17.16 -30.63 -36.12
N ASN A 715 -16.22 -31.30 -36.78
CA ASN A 715 -16.52 -32.01 -38.02
C ASN A 715 -17.33 -33.28 -37.70
N TYR A 716 -18.38 -33.55 -38.49
CA TYR A 716 -19.24 -34.71 -38.31
C TYR A 716 -18.47 -36.04 -38.43
N SER A 717 -17.50 -36.12 -39.36
CA SER A 717 -16.65 -37.31 -39.52
C SER A 717 -15.79 -37.58 -38.29
N GLU A 718 -15.18 -36.53 -37.71
CA GLU A 718 -14.38 -36.64 -36.48
C GLU A 718 -15.23 -37.04 -35.28
N LEU A 719 -16.48 -36.57 -35.23
CA LEU A 719 -17.44 -36.88 -34.19
C LEU A 719 -17.86 -38.37 -34.22
N ILE A 720 -18.03 -38.96 -35.41
CA ILE A 720 -18.34 -40.38 -35.58
C ILE A 720 -17.12 -41.27 -35.30
N GLU A 721 -15.95 -40.90 -35.81
CA GLU A 721 -14.74 -41.74 -35.67
C GLU A 721 -14.24 -41.81 -34.22
N LEU A 722 -14.25 -40.68 -33.50
CA LEU A 722 -13.68 -40.58 -32.16
C LEU A 722 -14.75 -40.71 -31.06
N GLY A 723 -16.01 -40.38 -31.34
CA GLY A 723 -17.10 -40.40 -30.35
C GLY A 723 -16.72 -39.67 -29.06
N ASN A 724 -17.08 -40.25 -27.91
CA ASN A 724 -16.76 -39.71 -26.58
C ASN A 724 -15.24 -39.63 -26.28
N LYS A 725 -14.36 -40.17 -27.15
CA LYS A 725 -12.89 -40.07 -27.01
C LYS A 725 -12.30 -38.82 -27.65
N ASN A 726 -13.13 -37.95 -28.24
CA ASN A 726 -12.66 -36.69 -28.79
C ASN A 726 -12.26 -35.72 -27.65
N ASN A 727 -11.13 -35.03 -27.81
CA ASN A 727 -10.60 -34.07 -26.81
C ASN A 727 -11.62 -33.03 -26.34
N VAL A 728 -12.58 -32.68 -27.19
CA VAL A 728 -13.65 -31.73 -26.84
C VAL A 728 -14.48 -32.21 -25.63
N PHE A 729 -14.68 -33.52 -25.46
CA PHE A 729 -15.38 -34.08 -24.31
C PHE A 729 -14.51 -34.18 -23.05
N GLU A 730 -13.19 -34.09 -23.18
CA GLU A 730 -12.26 -33.97 -22.04
C GLU A 730 -12.18 -32.52 -21.55
N GLU A 731 -12.22 -31.56 -22.47
CA GLU A 731 -12.04 -30.12 -22.20
C GLU A 731 -13.34 -29.38 -21.82
N TYR A 732 -14.51 -29.83 -22.29
CA TYR A 732 -15.79 -29.12 -22.15
C TYR A 732 -16.93 -30.00 -21.61
N ASP A 733 -17.91 -29.37 -20.96
CA ASP A 733 -19.17 -30.02 -20.58
C ASP A 733 -20.15 -29.83 -21.74
N VAL A 734 -20.34 -30.89 -22.54
CA VAL A 734 -21.13 -30.79 -23.76
C VAL A 734 -22.60 -31.01 -23.42
N LEU A 735 -23.38 -29.93 -23.43
CA LEU A 735 -24.79 -29.96 -23.07
C LEU A 735 -25.63 -30.69 -24.13
N CYS A 736 -25.38 -30.40 -25.40
CA CYS A 736 -26.02 -31.04 -26.54
C CYS A 736 -25.22 -30.85 -27.83
N VAL A 737 -25.52 -31.70 -28.82
CA VAL A 737 -25.01 -31.57 -30.18
C VAL A 737 -26.13 -31.04 -31.08
N LEU A 738 -25.88 -29.90 -31.72
CA LEU A 738 -26.79 -29.28 -32.68
C LEU A 738 -26.31 -29.54 -34.11
N GLY A 739 -27.18 -30.08 -34.97
CA GLY A 739 -26.75 -30.36 -36.33
C GLY A 739 -27.85 -30.80 -37.30
N THR A 740 -27.42 -31.15 -38.51
CA THR A 740 -28.30 -31.72 -39.54
C THR A 740 -28.45 -33.24 -39.41
N LEU A 741 -27.48 -33.93 -38.80
CA LEU A 741 -27.52 -35.39 -38.69
C LEU A 741 -27.12 -35.82 -37.28
N ASP A 742 -27.86 -36.79 -36.76
CA ASP A 742 -27.62 -37.38 -35.45
C ASP A 742 -26.38 -38.29 -35.50
N PRO A 743 -25.36 -38.07 -34.66
CA PRO A 743 -24.23 -38.99 -34.50
C PRO A 743 -24.58 -40.27 -33.73
N ASN A 744 -25.79 -40.42 -33.17
CA ASN A 744 -26.25 -41.53 -32.32
C ASN A 744 -25.35 -41.78 -31.10
N MET A 745 -25.14 -40.77 -30.27
CA MET A 745 -24.41 -40.92 -29.00
C MET A 745 -25.36 -41.33 -27.87
N GLU A 746 -24.95 -42.30 -27.04
CA GLU A 746 -25.79 -42.80 -25.92
C GLU A 746 -25.91 -41.78 -24.77
N ASP A 747 -24.88 -40.97 -24.54
CA ASP A 747 -24.75 -40.14 -23.32
C ASP A 747 -25.02 -38.64 -23.54
N ILE A 748 -25.25 -38.19 -24.79
CA ILE A 748 -25.33 -36.76 -25.14
C ILE A 748 -26.57 -36.48 -26.00
N PRO A 749 -27.44 -35.52 -25.63
CA PRO A 749 -28.60 -35.16 -26.42
C PRO A 749 -28.24 -34.60 -27.80
N PHE A 750 -28.94 -35.05 -28.84
CA PHE A 750 -28.87 -34.48 -30.19
C PHE A 750 -30.11 -33.60 -30.48
N VAL A 751 -29.88 -32.45 -31.10
CA VAL A 751 -30.91 -31.48 -31.50
C VAL A 751 -30.78 -31.25 -33.00
N GLY A 752 -31.79 -31.69 -33.75
CA GLY A 752 -31.89 -31.43 -35.18
C GLY A 752 -32.18 -29.96 -35.46
N LEU A 753 -31.67 -29.40 -36.56
CA LEU A 753 -32.00 -28.03 -36.98
C LEU A 753 -33.49 -27.83 -37.21
N GLU A 754 -34.17 -28.85 -37.71
CA GLU A 754 -35.61 -28.90 -37.87
C GLU A 754 -36.38 -28.75 -36.54
N ASP A 755 -35.76 -29.16 -35.43
CA ASP A 755 -36.39 -29.15 -34.10
C ASP A 755 -36.39 -27.77 -33.45
N LEU A 756 -35.51 -26.86 -33.91
CA LEU A 756 -35.45 -25.46 -33.49
C LEU A 756 -36.56 -24.59 -34.09
N ILE A 757 -37.29 -25.10 -35.10
CA ILE A 757 -38.21 -24.32 -35.92
C ILE A 757 -39.66 -24.76 -35.71
N ILE A 758 -39.84 -25.98 -35.20
CA ILE A 758 -41.15 -26.55 -34.88
C ILE A 758 -41.44 -26.30 -33.40
N GLU A 759 -42.54 -25.61 -33.13
CA GLU A 759 -42.93 -25.11 -31.80
C GLU A 759 -43.10 -26.22 -30.74
N ASP A 760 -43.54 -27.42 -31.16
CA ASP A 760 -43.77 -28.55 -30.26
C ASP A 760 -42.47 -29.22 -29.74
N THR A 761 -41.37 -29.17 -30.49
CA THR A 761 -40.06 -29.78 -30.13
C THR A 761 -39.10 -28.78 -29.49
N PHE A 762 -39.32 -27.48 -29.70
CA PHE A 762 -38.48 -26.41 -29.16
C PHE A 762 -38.54 -26.32 -27.62
N ASN A 763 -39.67 -26.70 -27.02
CA ASN A 763 -39.81 -26.73 -25.56
C ASN A 763 -38.88 -27.75 -24.88
N ASP A 764 -38.51 -28.83 -25.57
CA ASP A 764 -37.55 -29.82 -25.06
C ASP A 764 -36.12 -29.28 -25.14
N PHE A 765 -35.80 -28.50 -26.18
CA PHE A 765 -34.52 -27.80 -26.30
C PHE A 765 -34.29 -26.80 -25.15
N ASN A 766 -35.33 -26.07 -24.74
CA ASN A 766 -35.25 -25.13 -23.63
C ASN A 766 -34.94 -25.79 -22.28
N GLN A 767 -35.24 -27.08 -22.11
CA GLN A 767 -34.92 -27.78 -20.85
C GLN A 767 -33.41 -27.83 -20.59
N TYR A 768 -32.59 -27.85 -21.64
CA TYR A 768 -31.13 -27.86 -21.52
C TYR A 768 -30.54 -26.54 -21.04
N PHE A 769 -31.31 -25.45 -21.03
CA PHE A 769 -30.85 -24.10 -20.69
C PHE A 769 -31.47 -23.51 -19.42
N LYS A 770 -32.39 -24.22 -18.75
CA LYS A 770 -33.10 -23.74 -17.55
C LYS A 770 -32.20 -23.42 -16.36
N ASP A 771 -31.08 -24.13 -16.23
CA ASP A 771 -30.10 -23.91 -15.16
C ASP A 771 -29.08 -22.80 -15.50
N TYR A 772 -29.12 -22.27 -16.74
CA TYR A 772 -28.15 -21.31 -17.28
C TYR A 772 -28.76 -19.94 -17.62
N MET A 773 -30.08 -19.84 -17.73
CA MET A 773 -30.83 -18.62 -18.08
C MET A 773 -32.03 -18.44 -17.15
N ASP A 774 -32.31 -17.21 -16.75
CA ASP A 774 -33.56 -16.89 -16.04
C ASP A 774 -34.78 -16.84 -16.98
N GLU A 775 -35.99 -16.75 -16.43
CA GLU A 775 -37.23 -16.78 -17.24
C GLU A 775 -37.32 -15.64 -18.26
N GLU A 776 -36.72 -14.47 -17.98
CA GLU A 776 -36.74 -13.32 -18.88
C GLU A 776 -35.73 -13.50 -20.02
N GLN A 777 -34.53 -13.99 -19.69
CA GLN A 777 -33.48 -14.36 -20.64
C GLN A 777 -33.92 -15.50 -21.56
N LEU A 778 -34.58 -16.53 -21.02
CA LEU A 778 -35.11 -17.64 -21.81
C LEU A 778 -36.15 -17.15 -22.82
N SER A 779 -37.03 -16.21 -22.43
CA SER A 779 -38.00 -15.62 -23.34
C SER A 779 -37.35 -14.80 -24.48
N VAL A 780 -36.25 -14.09 -24.18
CA VAL A 780 -35.48 -13.37 -25.21
C VAL A 780 -34.76 -14.35 -26.15
N PHE A 781 -34.17 -15.41 -25.60
CA PHE A 781 -33.53 -16.48 -26.36
C PHE A 781 -34.52 -17.15 -27.33
N ASP A 782 -35.72 -17.50 -26.85
CA ASP A 782 -36.79 -18.12 -27.66
C ASP A 782 -37.15 -17.25 -28.87
N LYS A 783 -37.36 -15.95 -28.62
CA LYS A 783 -37.70 -15.00 -29.67
C LYS A 783 -36.56 -14.86 -30.69
N ASN A 784 -35.31 -14.86 -30.24
CA ASN A 784 -34.16 -14.72 -31.11
C ASN A 784 -33.90 -16.00 -31.92
N ILE A 785 -34.05 -17.20 -31.34
CA ILE A 785 -33.93 -18.46 -32.06
C ILE A 785 -34.97 -18.55 -33.18
N LEU A 786 -36.24 -18.30 -32.87
CA LEU A 786 -37.32 -18.34 -33.88
C LEU A 786 -37.08 -17.36 -35.03
N HIS A 787 -36.50 -16.20 -34.75
CA HIS A 787 -36.11 -15.24 -35.77
C HIS A 787 -34.90 -15.71 -36.58
N ASN A 788 -33.80 -16.05 -35.90
CA ASN A 788 -32.49 -16.32 -36.51
C ASN A 788 -32.44 -17.66 -37.27
N PHE A 789 -33.17 -18.67 -36.76
CA PHE A 789 -33.28 -19.99 -37.39
C PHE A 789 -34.50 -20.12 -38.32
N SER A 790 -35.15 -19.02 -38.70
CA SER A 790 -36.17 -19.07 -39.75
C SER A 790 -35.59 -19.55 -41.10
N LEU A 791 -36.40 -20.23 -41.92
CA LEU A 791 -35.98 -20.74 -43.23
C LEU A 791 -35.30 -19.65 -44.07
N SER A 792 -35.88 -18.45 -44.09
CA SER A 792 -35.34 -17.30 -44.82
C SER A 792 -33.93 -16.92 -44.35
N ASN A 793 -33.66 -16.91 -43.04
CA ASN A 793 -32.38 -16.50 -42.49
C ASN A 793 -31.31 -17.59 -42.64
N ILE A 794 -31.65 -18.86 -42.45
CA ILE A 794 -30.78 -20.00 -42.75
C ILE A 794 -30.37 -19.98 -44.22
N MET A 795 -31.33 -19.75 -45.12
CA MET A 795 -31.08 -19.70 -46.55
C MET A 795 -30.25 -18.48 -46.96
N ASN A 796 -30.49 -17.29 -46.37
CA ASN A 796 -29.66 -16.11 -46.62
C ASN A 796 -28.23 -16.23 -46.05
N ALA A 797 -27.95 -17.24 -45.23
CA ALA A 797 -26.59 -17.55 -44.80
C ALA A 797 -25.77 -18.28 -45.87
N LEU A 798 -26.40 -18.75 -46.96
CA LEU A 798 -25.70 -19.28 -48.13
C LEU A 798 -24.95 -18.13 -48.83
N THR A 799 -23.72 -18.41 -49.25
CA THR A 799 -22.69 -17.41 -49.57
C THR A 799 -22.56 -17.11 -51.05
N ILE A 800 -22.92 -18.06 -51.92
CA ILE A 800 -22.62 -18.00 -53.35
C ILE A 800 -23.89 -18.12 -54.19
N LEU A 801 -24.78 -19.06 -53.86
CA LEU A 801 -25.99 -19.30 -54.64
C LEU A 801 -27.13 -18.38 -54.20
N ASN A 802 -28.04 -18.08 -55.13
CA ASN A 802 -29.27 -17.37 -54.81
C ASN A 802 -30.20 -18.30 -54.00
N PRO A 803 -30.45 -18.01 -52.72
CA PRO A 803 -31.14 -18.93 -51.83
C PRO A 803 -32.60 -19.19 -52.24
N THR A 804 -33.29 -18.17 -52.74
CA THR A 804 -34.70 -18.27 -53.12
C THR A 804 -34.87 -19.21 -54.32
N LYS A 805 -33.98 -19.09 -55.31
CA LYS A 805 -34.01 -19.93 -56.51
C LYS A 805 -33.51 -21.35 -56.22
N LEU A 806 -32.52 -21.51 -55.34
CA LEU A 806 -32.05 -22.82 -54.91
C LEU A 806 -33.14 -23.58 -54.15
N LEU A 807 -33.79 -22.93 -53.19
CA LEU A 807 -34.89 -23.52 -52.44
C LEU A 807 -36.03 -23.99 -53.35
N GLU A 808 -36.42 -23.16 -54.33
CA GLU A 808 -37.47 -23.51 -55.29
C GLU A 808 -37.13 -24.79 -56.08
N GLN A 809 -35.89 -24.91 -56.56
CA GLN A 809 -35.43 -26.09 -57.29
C GLN A 809 -35.37 -27.34 -56.40
N VAL A 810 -34.86 -27.20 -55.17
CA VAL A 810 -34.79 -28.29 -54.19
C VAL A 810 -36.19 -28.74 -53.75
N ALA A 811 -37.12 -27.80 -53.55
CA ALA A 811 -38.50 -28.11 -53.20
C ALA A 811 -39.20 -28.90 -54.30
N ASN A 812 -39.05 -28.48 -55.56
CA ASN A 812 -39.58 -29.22 -56.70
C ASN A 812 -38.98 -30.63 -56.81
N ALA A 813 -37.67 -30.78 -56.55
CA ALA A 813 -37.01 -32.08 -56.57
C ALA A 813 -37.53 -33.01 -55.45
N ILE A 814 -37.75 -32.49 -54.25
CA ILE A 814 -38.33 -33.26 -53.13
C ILE A 814 -39.78 -33.66 -53.41
N ASP A 815 -40.58 -32.80 -54.05
CA ASP A 815 -41.93 -33.15 -54.51
C ASP A 815 -41.93 -34.27 -55.56
N VAL A 816 -40.92 -34.30 -56.44
CA VAL A 816 -40.72 -35.39 -57.39
C VAL A 816 -40.26 -36.66 -56.67
N LEU A 817 -39.38 -36.55 -55.69
CA LEU A 817 -38.92 -37.68 -54.88
C LEU A 817 -40.08 -38.34 -54.10
N GLN A 818 -40.94 -37.55 -53.47
CA GLN A 818 -42.14 -38.05 -52.77
C GLN A 818 -43.05 -38.87 -53.69
N LYS A 819 -43.19 -38.48 -54.96
CA LYS A 819 -43.97 -39.22 -55.97
C LYS A 819 -43.33 -40.56 -56.34
N TYR A 820 -42.00 -40.63 -56.44
CA TYR A 820 -41.29 -41.86 -56.75
C TYR A 820 -41.26 -42.83 -55.56
N VAL A 821 -41.09 -42.32 -54.35
CA VAL A 821 -41.09 -43.12 -53.11
C VAL A 821 -42.51 -43.55 -52.70
N GLY A 822 -43.53 -42.80 -53.10
CA GLY A 822 -44.94 -43.10 -52.81
C GLY A 822 -45.36 -42.74 -51.37
N VAL A 823 -44.56 -41.94 -50.67
CA VAL A 823 -44.80 -41.50 -49.28
C VAL A 823 -44.79 -39.97 -49.25
N ARG A 824 -45.74 -39.38 -48.50
CA ARG A 824 -45.76 -37.94 -48.25
C ARG A 824 -44.89 -37.64 -47.04
N PHE A 825 -43.92 -36.75 -47.20
CA PHE A 825 -43.01 -36.40 -46.14
C PHE A 825 -43.68 -35.48 -45.13
N SER A 826 -43.33 -35.65 -43.85
CA SER A 826 -43.77 -34.78 -42.78
C SER A 826 -43.14 -33.40 -42.96
N ASN A 827 -43.76 -32.35 -42.40
CA ASN A 827 -43.22 -30.99 -42.51
C ASN A 827 -41.79 -30.90 -41.94
N ARG A 828 -41.50 -31.69 -40.89
CA ARG A 828 -40.16 -31.85 -40.29
C ARG A 828 -39.15 -32.39 -41.30
N THR A 829 -39.47 -33.51 -41.94
CA THR A 829 -38.59 -34.15 -42.94
C THR A 829 -38.38 -33.28 -44.17
N CYS A 830 -39.44 -32.64 -44.68
CA CYS A 830 -39.32 -31.68 -45.78
C CYS A 830 -38.37 -30.54 -45.44
N PHE A 831 -38.51 -29.98 -44.23
CA PHE A 831 -37.67 -28.88 -43.78
C PHE A 831 -36.19 -29.31 -43.65
N GLY A 832 -35.93 -30.42 -42.97
CA GLY A 832 -34.58 -30.97 -42.82
C GLY A 832 -33.92 -31.23 -44.18
N LEU A 833 -34.68 -31.81 -45.12
CA LEU A 833 -34.21 -32.04 -46.49
C LEU A 833 -33.94 -30.73 -47.25
N TYR A 834 -34.77 -29.68 -47.10
CA TYR A 834 -34.51 -28.37 -47.72
C TYR A 834 -33.17 -27.80 -47.27
N VAL A 835 -32.92 -27.74 -45.96
CA VAL A 835 -31.68 -27.18 -45.41
C VAL A 835 -30.47 -28.05 -45.79
N HIS A 836 -30.57 -29.36 -45.62
CA HIS A 836 -29.49 -30.30 -45.90
C HIS A 836 -29.08 -30.23 -47.39
N ILE A 837 -30.04 -30.33 -48.31
CA ILE A 837 -29.75 -30.34 -49.75
C ILE A 837 -29.29 -28.97 -50.25
N CYS A 838 -29.86 -27.86 -49.76
CA CYS A 838 -29.39 -26.54 -50.15
C CYS A 838 -27.93 -26.30 -49.71
N CYS A 839 -27.56 -26.71 -48.49
CA CYS A 839 -26.17 -26.68 -48.02
C CYS A 839 -25.25 -27.61 -48.82
N LEU A 840 -25.75 -28.79 -49.21
CA LEU A 840 -25.01 -29.74 -50.03
C LEU A 840 -24.68 -29.15 -51.41
N ILE A 841 -25.68 -28.60 -52.10
CA ILE A 841 -25.50 -28.02 -53.45
C ILE A 841 -24.54 -26.82 -53.38
N GLU A 842 -24.68 -25.95 -52.38
CA GLU A 842 -23.74 -24.85 -52.12
C GLU A 842 -22.30 -25.38 -52.00
N ARG A 843 -22.07 -26.45 -51.21
CA ARG A 843 -20.75 -27.07 -51.06
C ARG A 843 -20.21 -27.65 -52.37
N LEU A 844 -21.03 -28.40 -53.12
CA LEU A 844 -20.60 -29.04 -54.36
C LEU A 844 -20.21 -28.00 -55.44
N VAL A 845 -20.83 -26.82 -55.42
CA VAL A 845 -20.45 -25.69 -56.28
C VAL A 845 -19.13 -25.04 -55.84
N VAL A 846 -18.89 -24.92 -54.53
CA VAL A 846 -17.68 -24.28 -53.95
C VAL A 846 -16.44 -25.17 -54.10
N SER A 847 -16.57 -26.45 -53.78
CA SER A 847 -15.45 -27.40 -53.67
C SER A 847 -15.63 -28.50 -54.71
N ARG A 848 -15.10 -28.28 -55.92
CA ARG A 848 -15.31 -29.18 -57.06
C ARG A 848 -14.72 -30.59 -56.95
N ASN A 849 -14.08 -30.95 -55.85
CA ASN A 849 -13.54 -32.30 -55.65
C ASN A 849 -13.64 -32.68 -54.17
N ALA A 850 -14.49 -33.65 -53.87
CA ALA A 850 -14.30 -34.53 -52.73
C ALA A 850 -14.24 -35.95 -53.31
N GLU A 851 -13.08 -36.59 -53.20
CA GLU A 851 -12.97 -38.03 -53.46
C GLU A 851 -13.67 -38.74 -52.31
N TYR A 852 -14.77 -39.42 -52.63
CA TYR A 852 -15.55 -40.22 -51.70
C TYR A 852 -15.40 -41.69 -52.12
N ASP A 853 -15.09 -42.55 -51.15
CA ASP A 853 -14.89 -43.98 -51.39
C ASP A 853 -16.22 -44.70 -51.08
N PRO A 854 -16.95 -45.18 -52.09
CA PRO A 854 -18.34 -45.60 -51.90
C PRO A 854 -18.44 -46.87 -51.05
N SER A 855 -19.35 -46.85 -50.07
CA SER A 855 -19.77 -48.10 -49.40
C SER A 855 -20.54 -48.99 -50.39
N LEU A 856 -19.86 -50.00 -50.92
CA LEU A 856 -20.39 -50.97 -51.90
C LEU A 856 -21.63 -51.73 -51.41
N ASP A 857 -21.87 -51.78 -50.10
CA ASP A 857 -22.98 -52.52 -49.50
C ASP A 857 -24.34 -51.82 -49.65
N PHE A 858 -24.42 -50.49 -49.48
CA PHE A 858 -25.69 -49.74 -49.60
C PHE A 858 -26.21 -49.67 -51.04
N LEU A 859 -25.30 -49.55 -52.01
CA LEU A 859 -25.61 -49.53 -53.45
C LEU A 859 -26.30 -50.80 -53.95
N ASN A 860 -26.04 -51.93 -53.30
CA ASN A 860 -26.62 -53.23 -53.66
C ASN A 860 -27.99 -53.47 -53.00
N GLU A 861 -28.22 -52.97 -51.78
CA GLU A 861 -29.48 -53.19 -51.04
C GLU A 861 -30.59 -52.17 -51.37
N HIS A 862 -30.26 -50.93 -51.74
CA HIS A 862 -31.22 -49.83 -51.94
C HIS A 862 -31.19 -49.20 -53.34
N LYS A 863 -30.94 -50.02 -54.36
CA LYS A 863 -30.75 -49.58 -55.76
C LYS A 863 -31.92 -48.78 -56.33
N ASP A 864 -33.16 -49.14 -55.99
CA ASP A 864 -34.36 -48.44 -56.47
C ASP A 864 -34.44 -47.01 -55.91
N PHE A 865 -34.06 -46.80 -54.65
CA PHE A 865 -34.06 -45.49 -54.01
C PHE A 865 -33.00 -44.56 -54.60
N VAL A 866 -31.80 -45.09 -54.83
CA VAL A 866 -30.70 -44.37 -55.51
C VAL A 866 -31.14 -43.88 -56.89
N ASP A 867 -31.85 -44.73 -57.65
CA ASP A 867 -32.41 -44.36 -58.96
C ASP A 867 -33.51 -43.28 -58.85
N TYR A 868 -34.32 -43.30 -57.80
CA TYR A 868 -35.33 -42.27 -57.54
C TYR A 868 -34.70 -40.92 -57.22
N VAL A 869 -33.67 -40.89 -56.36
CA VAL A 869 -32.93 -39.67 -56.02
C VAL A 869 -32.27 -39.10 -57.28
N LYS A 870 -31.58 -39.92 -58.08
CA LYS A 870 -30.98 -39.47 -59.36
C LYS A 870 -32.00 -38.87 -60.32
N LYS A 871 -33.18 -39.47 -60.45
CA LYS A 871 -34.25 -38.93 -61.32
C LYS A 871 -34.86 -37.65 -60.76
N ALA A 872 -35.07 -37.57 -59.45
CA ALA A 872 -35.70 -36.43 -58.79
C ALA A 872 -34.80 -35.19 -58.79
N PHE A 873 -33.50 -35.36 -58.55
CA PHE A 873 -32.54 -34.26 -58.45
C PHE A 873 -31.82 -33.93 -59.77
N LYS A 874 -32.06 -34.67 -60.85
CA LYS A 874 -31.41 -34.43 -62.15
C LYS A 874 -31.51 -32.98 -62.62
N GLN A 875 -32.69 -32.37 -62.43
CA GLN A 875 -32.92 -30.97 -62.79
C GLN A 875 -32.08 -29.99 -61.95
N VAL A 876 -31.85 -30.30 -60.68
CA VAL A 876 -31.02 -29.50 -59.76
C VAL A 876 -29.54 -29.65 -60.13
N GLU A 877 -29.09 -30.89 -60.36
CA GLU A 877 -27.73 -31.23 -60.82
C GLU A 877 -27.38 -30.51 -62.11
N ASP A 878 -28.25 -30.58 -63.13
CA ASP A 878 -28.04 -29.94 -64.42
C ASP A 878 -28.06 -28.40 -64.31
N PHE A 879 -28.88 -27.84 -63.42
CA PHE A 879 -28.99 -26.40 -63.24
C PHE A 879 -27.74 -25.79 -62.57
N TYR A 880 -27.16 -26.48 -61.59
CA TYR A 880 -25.98 -25.99 -60.84
C TYR A 880 -24.66 -26.60 -61.31
N GLY A 881 -24.68 -27.59 -62.21
CA GLY A 881 -23.50 -28.25 -62.75
C GLY A 881 -22.74 -29.08 -61.72
N VAL A 882 -23.48 -29.81 -60.88
CA VAL A 882 -22.96 -30.66 -59.80
C VAL A 882 -23.58 -32.05 -59.87
N ASP A 883 -22.88 -33.07 -59.38
CA ASP A 883 -23.40 -34.43 -59.24
C ASP A 883 -23.51 -34.76 -57.74
N ILE A 884 -24.66 -35.26 -57.30
CA ILE A 884 -24.87 -35.65 -55.90
C ILE A 884 -24.13 -36.97 -55.62
N PRO A 885 -23.17 -37.00 -54.66
CA PRO A 885 -22.45 -38.22 -54.32
C PRO A 885 -23.35 -39.30 -53.74
N THR A 886 -22.93 -40.57 -53.85
CA THR A 886 -23.72 -41.70 -53.37
C THR A 886 -23.87 -41.70 -51.83
N GLU A 887 -22.86 -41.23 -51.10
CA GLU A 887 -22.94 -41.09 -49.63
C GLU A 887 -24.04 -40.10 -49.20
N GLU A 888 -24.23 -39.02 -49.95
CA GLU A 888 -25.31 -38.05 -49.69
C GLU A 888 -26.69 -38.63 -49.98
N MET A 889 -26.78 -39.61 -50.89
CA MET A 889 -28.02 -40.36 -51.10
C MET A 889 -28.37 -41.26 -49.90
N ILE A 890 -27.38 -41.73 -49.14
CA ILE A 890 -27.59 -42.43 -47.86
C ILE A 890 -28.19 -41.46 -46.83
N HIS A 891 -27.70 -40.23 -46.78
CA HIS A 891 -28.23 -39.21 -45.87
C HIS A 891 -29.67 -38.82 -46.21
N ILE A 892 -29.98 -38.62 -47.49
CA ILE A 892 -31.36 -38.40 -47.95
C ILE A 892 -32.25 -39.61 -47.59
N TYR A 893 -31.74 -40.84 -47.72
CA TYR A 893 -32.46 -42.04 -47.32
C TYR A 893 -32.78 -42.07 -45.82
N ASN A 894 -31.84 -41.68 -44.96
CA ASN A 894 -32.06 -41.64 -43.50
C ASN A 894 -33.17 -40.67 -43.10
N TYR A 895 -33.24 -39.49 -43.73
CA TYR A 895 -34.36 -38.56 -43.56
C TYR A 895 -35.70 -39.18 -43.97
N VAL A 896 -35.72 -39.89 -45.11
CA VAL A 896 -36.94 -40.52 -45.62
C VAL A 896 -37.35 -41.73 -44.76
N LYS A 897 -36.40 -42.48 -44.20
CA LYS A 897 -36.63 -43.61 -43.31
C LYS A 897 -37.20 -43.17 -41.96
N ASN A 898 -36.73 -42.04 -41.44
CA ASN A 898 -37.13 -41.45 -40.16
C ASN A 898 -38.31 -40.46 -40.30
N ASN A 899 -39.04 -40.52 -41.43
CA ASN A 899 -40.03 -39.52 -41.84
C ASN A 899 -41.30 -39.44 -40.97
#